data_AF-A0A7X4B6F3-F1
#
_entry.id   AF-A0A7X4B6F3-F1
#
_cell.length_a   1.000
_cell.length_b   1.000
_cell.length_c   1.000
_cell.angle_alpha   90.00
_cell.angle_beta   90.00
_cell.angle_gamma   90.00
#
_symmetry.space_group_name_H-M   'P 1'
#
loop_
_entity.id
_entity.type
_entity.pdbx_description
1 polymer ?
#
loop_
_entity_poly.entity_id
_entity_poly.type
_entity_poly.pdbx_seq_one_letter_code
_entity_poly.pdbx_strand_id
1 'polypeptide(L)'
;AVANGQGRRDDRPLLVGSVKTNIGHLEAAAGVAGLIKAALVVHRGMIPMHLHFHNPNPSLDWDHLPLRVITDNLPWPYATDEPRRAGVNSFGISGTNAHIILEQHRASPAMPESAPQPVGLAQAVATTLPQTVPECRDQAFVKRTLRLLPLSAKSEPALHALAERYLSWLDQQQAAQPDSVMEDEQLANLAWTASIGRSHFDYRAGLAFTDVTSLQQQLKKVAKADGLAHARSLKVAFAYTGQGSQWPGMGQALYEREPVVRAVLDRCESVFFEQRGALLLDVMFNRPGARGALEDTAWEQPALYALECALTALWASLGVRPAVVFGHSVGELAAAQAAGVFSLEDGMRFAEARGRLLSGTAEGAMAAVFAPAQQVASAVAQRNKETDQDALCISGYNGLHQVISGPVPEVQCLLERFDSEGIRTRRLNTSRAFHSALVEPVLDDLEVSLEGVAFESPSVKVISNLTGEAVGSGETLDAKYWRRHAREAVAFAEGIRTLSGLDVDLVVEIGPGKILAPMLASAWPDSAPVAPPGIPSLQAPSTTAPEADPDAGFLQAVAKVYEAGLPVQFEGLFAGESRARISLPQYPFQRERHWMETPRRHRREKGHPLLGVRHESAAGGITYETQLYATDPAWLADHRVFERIVVPGAVYGAMVALASLVEGASHATVRDMQLHNAMIVPEADPDDDMEEPGATLQLVLGEEEVGARPVRVFSKGDEGDWILHAEARIGTDASAPQAPERIDLQALAENLSVMEVSDYYRARAETGIGLGPSFRTLTKIWAAPGEALAEVSVPEDLGDAGLGVHPLVLDGCFQAVGAARGLGGMQGSTTYLPFGWEQLWLAGPLPQKVFCHVRMNAVAAQSEATLAEAPEVQSGEVLIYDANGMLIGGLGGYT
;
A
#
# COMPACT_ATOMS: atom_id res chain seq x y z
N ALA A 1 -10.41 11.64 58.02
CA ALA A 1 -9.50 12.76 57.68
C ALA A 1 -8.14 12.31 57.08
N VAL A 2 -8.08 11.32 56.17
CA VAL A 2 -6.78 10.84 55.60
C VAL A 2 -6.74 10.79 54.06
N ALA A 3 -7.83 11.06 53.34
CA ALA A 3 -7.87 10.76 51.90
C ALA A 3 -7.34 11.86 50.94
N ASN A 4 -7.02 13.08 51.38
CA ASN A 4 -6.84 14.22 50.46
C ASN A 4 -5.51 15.01 50.56
N GLY A 5 -4.50 14.43 51.21
CA GLY A 5 -3.18 15.05 51.38
C GLY A 5 -3.15 16.14 52.47
N GLN A 6 -2.04 16.26 53.20
CA GLN A 6 -1.86 17.32 54.20
C GLN A 6 -1.78 18.68 53.50
N GLY A 7 -2.60 19.67 53.94
CA GLY A 7 -2.51 21.07 53.49
C GLY A 7 -3.53 21.57 52.47
N ARG A 8 -4.57 20.79 52.13
CA ARG A 8 -5.65 21.25 51.22
C ARG A 8 -6.67 22.11 51.99
N ARG A 9 -6.88 23.34 51.54
CA ARG A 9 -7.86 24.27 52.14
C ARG A 9 -9.28 24.00 51.64
N ASP A 10 -10.29 24.30 52.47
CA ASP A 10 -11.71 24.09 52.14
C ASP A 10 -12.19 24.94 50.95
N ASP A 11 -11.51 26.06 50.66
CA ASP A 11 -11.75 26.90 49.48
C ASP A 11 -11.15 26.33 48.18
N ARG A 12 -10.47 25.17 48.23
CA ARG A 12 -9.81 24.52 47.08
C ARG A 12 -10.17 23.03 46.93
N PRO A 13 -11.46 22.72 46.63
CA PRO A 13 -11.91 21.33 46.48
C PRO A 13 -11.21 20.62 45.32
N LEU A 14 -11.09 19.29 45.42
CA LEU A 14 -10.66 18.47 44.30
C LEU A 14 -11.74 18.47 43.21
N LEU A 15 -11.38 18.96 42.03
CA LEU A 15 -12.23 18.91 40.86
C LEU A 15 -12.25 17.49 40.27
N VAL A 16 -13.45 16.89 40.19
CA VAL A 16 -13.65 15.51 39.73
C VAL A 16 -14.54 15.46 38.48
N GLY A 17 -14.04 14.80 37.43
CA GLY A 17 -14.78 14.58 36.18
C GLY A 17 -14.44 13.23 35.57
N SER A 18 -15.44 12.51 35.07
CA SER A 18 -15.25 11.25 34.33
C SER A 18 -15.32 11.53 32.83
N VAL A 19 -14.55 10.83 32.01
CA VAL A 19 -14.73 10.85 30.54
C VAL A 19 -15.88 9.94 30.11
N LYS A 20 -16.21 8.94 30.93
CA LYS A 20 -17.19 7.90 30.61
C LYS A 20 -18.60 8.46 30.43
N THR A 21 -18.89 9.59 31.06
CA THR A 21 -20.15 10.32 30.87
C THR A 21 -20.27 10.98 29.51
N ASN A 22 -19.16 11.22 28.81
CA ASN A 22 -19.16 11.88 27.50
C ASN A 22 -19.13 10.89 26.34
N ILE A 23 -18.50 9.72 26.52
CA ILE A 23 -18.25 8.76 25.42
C ILE A 23 -18.63 7.32 25.75
N GLY A 24 -19.30 7.08 26.89
CA GLY A 24 -19.59 5.75 27.40
C GLY A 24 -18.41 5.09 28.12
N HIS A 25 -18.69 3.95 28.76
CA HIS A 25 -17.66 3.15 29.43
C HIS A 25 -16.98 2.21 28.43
N LEU A 26 -15.83 2.61 27.88
CA LEU A 26 -15.06 1.82 26.91
C LEU A 26 -14.29 0.64 27.54
N GLU A 27 -14.87 0.00 28.57
CA GLU A 27 -14.30 -1.13 29.33
C GLU A 27 -12.77 -1.05 29.56
N ALA A 28 -12.01 -1.94 28.93
CA ALA A 28 -10.55 -2.02 29.04
C ALA A 28 -9.85 -0.72 28.58
N ALA A 29 -10.42 0.01 27.62
CA ALA A 29 -9.89 1.29 27.14
C ALA A 29 -10.29 2.50 28.03
N ALA A 30 -11.16 2.31 29.03
CA ALA A 30 -11.68 3.41 29.83
C ALA A 30 -10.59 4.11 30.67
N GLY A 31 -9.49 3.44 30.98
CA GLY A 31 -8.32 4.04 31.64
C GLY A 31 -7.57 4.99 30.72
N VAL A 32 -7.24 4.55 29.49
CA VAL A 32 -6.55 5.36 28.49
C VAL A 32 -7.42 6.53 28.03
N ALA A 33 -8.74 6.33 27.90
CA ALA A 33 -9.66 7.43 27.63
C ALA A 33 -9.62 8.51 28.74
N GLY A 34 -9.56 8.09 30.01
CA GLY A 34 -9.39 8.99 31.15
C GLY A 34 -8.05 9.73 31.13
N LEU A 35 -6.98 9.03 30.74
CA LEU A 35 -5.64 9.59 30.54
C LEU A 35 -5.63 10.66 29.43
N ILE A 36 -6.26 10.40 28.29
CA ILE A 36 -6.38 11.36 27.19
C ILE A 36 -7.15 12.61 27.64
N LYS A 37 -8.29 12.45 28.34
CA LYS A 37 -9.04 13.58 28.92
C LYS A 37 -8.13 14.39 29.83
N ALA A 38 -7.46 13.75 30.79
CA ALA A 38 -6.60 14.45 31.74
C ALA A 38 -5.43 15.17 31.07
N ALA A 39 -4.77 14.55 30.08
CA ALA A 39 -3.69 15.17 29.31
C ALA A 39 -4.16 16.42 28.56
N LEU A 40 -5.31 16.35 27.88
CA LEU A 40 -5.90 17.49 27.17
C LEU A 40 -6.31 18.60 28.14
N VAL A 41 -6.86 18.25 29.31
CA VAL A 41 -7.24 19.22 30.35
C VAL A 41 -6.01 19.96 30.88
N VAL A 42 -4.95 19.23 31.22
CA VAL A 42 -3.70 19.80 31.73
C VAL A 42 -3.06 20.70 30.67
N HIS A 43 -2.99 20.24 29.42
CA HIS A 43 -2.40 20.97 28.31
C HIS A 43 -3.19 22.25 27.96
N ARG A 44 -4.51 22.15 27.77
CA ARG A 44 -5.35 23.28 27.35
C ARG A 44 -5.80 24.19 28.49
N GLY A 45 -5.63 23.75 29.74
CA GLY A 45 -6.11 24.49 30.90
C GLY A 45 -7.63 24.65 30.96
N MET A 46 -8.36 23.71 30.37
CA MET A 46 -9.83 23.70 30.33
C MET A 46 -10.35 22.35 30.81
N ILE A 47 -11.24 22.36 31.78
CA ILE A 47 -11.87 21.19 32.39
C ILE A 47 -13.27 21.03 31.78
N PRO A 48 -13.52 19.98 30.96
CA PRO A 48 -14.81 19.79 30.33
C PRO A 48 -15.83 19.22 31.31
N MET A 49 -17.09 19.62 31.10
CA MET A 49 -18.25 19.21 31.87
C MET A 49 -18.41 17.68 31.98
N HIS A 50 -18.79 17.22 33.17
CA HIS A 50 -19.27 15.88 33.47
C HIS A 50 -20.76 15.81 33.12
N LEU A 51 -21.13 15.00 32.13
CA LEU A 51 -22.53 14.90 31.67
C LEU A 51 -23.38 14.04 32.61
N HIS A 52 -24.69 14.25 32.59
CA HIS A 52 -25.69 13.42 33.30
C HIS A 52 -25.58 13.43 34.83
N PHE A 53 -24.94 14.45 35.42
CA PHE A 53 -24.86 14.64 36.87
C PHE A 53 -25.95 15.62 37.34
N HIS A 54 -27.11 15.09 37.76
CA HIS A 54 -28.26 15.90 38.20
C HIS A 54 -28.53 15.80 39.70
N ASN A 55 -28.68 14.57 40.20
CA ASN A 55 -28.95 14.29 41.60
C ASN A 55 -27.72 13.60 42.21
N PRO A 56 -26.95 14.25 43.10
CA PRO A 56 -25.81 13.64 43.77
C PRO A 56 -26.20 12.37 44.53
N ASN A 57 -25.33 11.34 44.53
CA ASN A 57 -25.63 10.08 45.21
C ASN A 57 -25.81 10.31 46.73
N PRO A 58 -26.97 9.99 47.32
CA PRO A 58 -27.26 10.25 48.74
C PRO A 58 -26.42 9.39 49.70
N SER A 59 -25.74 8.35 49.19
CA SER A 59 -24.85 7.50 49.98
C SER A 59 -23.47 8.14 50.24
N LEU A 60 -23.20 9.31 49.65
CA LEU A 60 -21.98 10.08 49.84
C LEU A 60 -22.29 11.36 50.62
N ASP A 61 -21.42 11.70 51.57
CA ASP A 61 -21.52 12.91 52.39
C ASP A 61 -20.90 14.11 51.68
N TRP A 62 -21.66 14.72 50.76
CA TRP A 62 -21.18 15.80 49.90
C TRP A 62 -20.80 17.09 50.64
N ASP A 63 -21.40 17.36 51.80
CA ASP A 63 -21.14 18.56 52.59
C ASP A 63 -19.77 18.49 53.29
N HIS A 64 -19.28 17.28 53.58
CA HIS A 64 -18.02 17.04 54.26
C HIS A 64 -16.89 16.52 53.35
N LEU A 65 -17.17 16.20 52.09
CA LEU A 65 -16.16 15.80 51.11
C LEU A 65 -15.58 17.04 50.38
N PRO A 66 -14.27 17.30 50.46
CA PRO A 66 -13.65 18.45 49.79
C PRO A 66 -13.42 18.17 48.29
N LEU A 67 -14.49 17.80 47.58
CA LEU A 67 -14.51 17.50 46.15
C LEU A 67 -15.71 18.17 45.47
N ARG A 68 -15.57 18.48 44.19
CA ARG A 68 -16.62 19.08 43.37
C ARG A 68 -16.68 18.38 42.03
N VAL A 69 -17.85 17.86 41.67
CA VAL A 69 -18.11 17.34 40.31
C VAL A 69 -18.32 18.52 39.38
N ILE A 70 -17.68 18.48 38.20
CA ILE A 70 -17.71 19.61 37.26
C ILE A 70 -18.96 19.52 36.39
N THR A 71 -19.91 20.43 36.58
CA THR A 71 -21.17 20.49 35.83
C THR A 71 -21.16 21.49 34.69
N ASP A 72 -20.04 22.18 34.46
CA ASP A 72 -19.87 23.18 33.40
C ASP A 72 -18.46 23.10 32.82
N ASN A 73 -18.23 23.65 31.63
CA ASN A 73 -16.87 23.82 31.12
C ASN A 73 -16.18 24.93 31.90
N LEU A 74 -15.09 24.61 32.61
CA LEU A 74 -14.39 25.55 33.46
C LEU A 74 -12.94 25.74 33.00
N PRO A 75 -12.42 26.98 32.93
CA PRO A 75 -10.98 27.18 32.88
C PRO A 75 -10.32 26.63 34.16
N TRP A 76 -9.04 26.28 34.06
CA TRP A 76 -8.29 25.76 35.21
C TRP A 76 -8.34 26.79 36.35
N PRO A 77 -8.82 26.44 37.56
CA PRO A 77 -9.40 27.43 38.49
C PRO A 77 -8.38 28.32 39.21
N TYR A 78 -7.08 28.15 38.95
CA TYR A 78 -6.01 28.82 39.69
C TYR A 78 -4.87 29.21 38.75
N ALA A 79 -4.61 30.51 38.66
CA ALA A 79 -3.38 31.06 38.06
C ALA A 79 -2.28 31.06 39.14
N THR A 80 -1.63 29.92 39.32
CA THR A 80 -0.47 29.79 40.19
C THR A 80 0.79 29.60 39.35
N ASP A 81 1.93 30.10 39.83
CA ASP A 81 3.26 29.71 39.34
C ASP A 81 3.61 28.25 39.65
N GLU A 82 2.62 27.35 39.77
CA GLU A 82 2.77 25.89 39.90
C GLU A 82 2.20 25.16 38.67
N PRO A 83 2.79 24.04 38.23
CA PRO A 83 2.31 23.33 37.06
C PRO A 83 0.96 22.67 37.35
N ARG A 84 0.08 22.66 36.35
CA ARG A 84 -1.23 22.00 36.47
C ARG A 84 -1.03 20.49 36.66
N ARG A 85 -1.69 19.90 37.65
CA ARG A 85 -1.61 18.46 37.96
C ARG A 85 -2.99 17.81 37.95
N ALA A 86 -3.10 16.64 37.33
CA ALA A 86 -4.32 15.85 37.30
C ALA A 86 -4.04 14.39 37.69
N GLY A 87 -4.97 13.78 38.43
CA GLY A 87 -4.96 12.35 38.71
C GLY A 87 -5.94 11.60 37.81
N VAL A 88 -5.59 10.38 37.40
CA VAL A 88 -6.43 9.49 36.61
C VAL A 88 -6.61 8.18 37.37
N ASN A 89 -7.87 7.77 37.55
CA ASN A 89 -8.23 6.49 38.16
C ASN A 89 -8.86 5.57 37.12
N SER A 90 -8.47 4.29 37.13
CA SER A 90 -9.16 3.24 36.36
C SER A 90 -9.21 1.95 37.17
N PHE A 91 -10.42 1.39 37.31
CA PHE A 91 -10.71 0.23 38.16
C PHE A 91 -11.36 -0.85 37.32
N GLY A 92 -10.73 -2.02 37.24
CA GLY A 92 -11.28 -3.19 36.57
C GLY A 92 -12.30 -3.92 37.45
N ILE A 93 -13.24 -4.63 36.83
CA ILE A 93 -14.30 -5.36 37.54
C ILE A 93 -13.77 -6.41 38.54
N SER A 94 -12.59 -6.96 38.28
CA SER A 94 -11.90 -7.91 39.17
C SER A 94 -11.27 -7.27 40.41
N GLY A 95 -11.28 -5.93 40.53
CA GLY A 95 -10.64 -5.19 41.62
C GLY A 95 -9.22 -4.70 41.31
N THR A 96 -8.70 -4.90 40.10
CA THR A 96 -7.40 -4.33 39.68
C THR A 96 -7.51 -2.82 39.48
N ASN A 97 -6.72 -2.06 40.22
CA ASN A 97 -6.77 -0.59 40.23
C ASN A 97 -5.48 0.03 39.70
N ALA A 98 -5.60 1.05 38.85
CA ALA A 98 -4.48 1.85 38.37
C ALA A 98 -4.73 3.34 38.66
N HIS A 99 -3.70 4.01 39.18
CA HIS A 99 -3.69 5.46 39.41
C HIS A 99 -2.47 6.09 38.74
N ILE A 100 -2.68 7.17 37.98
CA ILE A 100 -1.62 7.93 37.31
C ILE A 100 -1.75 9.40 37.70
N ILE A 101 -0.63 10.05 37.98
CA ILE A 101 -0.54 11.50 38.17
C ILE A 101 0.18 12.10 36.96
N LEU A 102 -0.43 13.14 36.37
CA LEU A 102 0.09 13.88 35.24
C LEU A 102 0.36 15.32 35.67
N GLU A 103 1.44 15.90 35.15
CA GLU A 103 1.82 17.29 35.39
C GLU A 103 2.04 18.00 34.06
N GLN A 104 1.66 19.28 33.99
CA GLN A 104 1.94 20.14 32.85
C GLN A 104 3.46 20.23 32.66
N HIS A 105 3.93 19.94 31.45
CA HIS A 105 5.32 20.19 31.10
C HIS A 105 5.62 21.68 31.22
N ARG A 106 6.58 22.04 32.08
CA ARG A 106 7.14 23.40 32.14
C ARG A 106 8.36 23.47 31.25
N ALA A 107 8.24 24.19 30.16
CA ALA A 107 9.42 24.67 29.48
C ALA A 107 10.13 25.65 30.44
N SER A 108 11.41 25.40 30.77
CA SER A 108 12.21 26.25 31.66
C SER A 108 12.15 27.71 31.19
N PRO A 109 12.28 28.77 32.01
CA PRO A 109 12.24 30.16 31.53
C PRO A 109 13.27 30.50 30.43
N ALA A 110 14.28 29.65 30.23
CA ALA A 110 15.23 29.70 29.12
C ALA A 110 14.74 29.00 27.81
N MET A 111 13.54 28.44 27.82
CA MET A 111 12.95 27.59 26.77
C MET A 111 11.43 27.87 26.73
N PRO A 112 10.90 28.57 25.73
CA PRO A 112 9.45 28.77 25.58
C PRO A 112 8.67 27.44 25.36
N GLU A 113 7.35 27.46 25.50
CA GLU A 113 6.43 26.30 25.44
C GLU A 113 6.46 25.51 24.11
N SER A 114 7.07 26.10 23.08
CA SER A 114 7.37 25.57 21.76
C SER A 114 8.86 25.67 21.44
N ALA A 115 9.72 25.59 22.47
CA ALA A 115 11.13 25.83 22.32
C ALA A 115 11.68 24.93 21.22
N PRO A 116 12.25 25.53 20.17
CA PRO A 116 12.70 24.78 19.05
C PRO A 116 13.72 23.72 19.51
N GLN A 117 13.49 22.47 19.13
CA GLN A 117 14.46 21.43 19.45
C GLN A 117 15.62 21.52 18.45
N PRO A 118 16.88 21.44 18.92
CA PRO A 118 18.00 21.32 18.00
C PRO A 118 17.81 20.05 17.18
N VAL A 119 17.75 20.19 15.86
CA VAL A 119 17.79 19.05 14.95
C VAL A 119 19.15 18.36 15.14
N GLY A 120 19.14 17.04 15.34
CA GLY A 120 20.32 16.27 15.78
C GLY A 120 21.58 16.48 14.93
N LEU A 121 22.72 16.03 15.46
CA LEU A 121 24.01 16.14 14.77
C LEU A 121 23.99 15.37 13.43
N ALA A 122 24.42 16.03 12.35
CA ALA A 122 24.64 15.39 11.06
C ALA A 122 25.58 14.18 11.22
N GLN A 123 25.24 13.04 10.61
CA GLN A 123 26.12 11.87 10.60
C GLN A 123 27.40 12.19 9.82
N ALA A 124 28.52 11.61 10.29
CA ALA A 124 29.81 11.73 9.62
C ALA A 124 29.73 11.16 8.19
N VAL A 125 30.06 12.01 7.22
CA VAL A 125 30.22 11.63 5.80
C VAL A 125 31.56 10.90 5.65
N ALA A 126 31.78 10.19 4.53
CA ALA A 126 33.03 9.51 4.22
C ALA A 126 34.13 10.46 3.69
N THR A 127 33.81 11.74 3.44
CA THR A 127 34.81 12.80 3.56
C THR A 127 35.14 12.89 5.04
N THR A 128 36.40 13.05 5.44
CA THR A 128 36.77 13.37 6.83
C THR A 128 36.18 14.73 7.22
N LEU A 129 34.85 14.85 7.32
CA LEU A 129 34.19 15.94 8.01
C LEU A 129 34.68 15.84 9.46
N PRO A 130 35.05 16.95 10.11
CA PRO A 130 35.27 16.93 11.53
C PRO A 130 34.06 16.29 12.21
N GLN A 131 34.33 15.43 13.20
CA GLN A 131 33.30 14.98 14.11
C GLN A 131 32.66 16.23 14.69
N THR A 132 31.41 16.46 14.31
CA THR A 132 30.64 17.69 14.55
C THR A 132 31.19 18.89 13.76
N VAL A 133 30.29 19.77 13.32
CA VAL A 133 30.61 21.14 12.92
C VAL A 133 30.33 22.03 14.16
N PRO A 134 31.15 22.01 15.23
CA PRO A 134 30.88 22.77 16.43
C PRO A 134 31.17 24.26 16.24
N GLU A 135 32.01 24.62 15.27
CA GLU A 135 32.54 25.99 15.08
C GLU A 135 31.61 26.93 14.31
N CYS A 136 30.57 26.43 13.63
CA CYS A 136 29.59 27.28 12.92
C CYS A 136 28.39 27.70 13.77
N ARG A 137 28.40 27.48 15.10
CA ARG A 137 27.25 27.81 15.96
C ARG A 137 26.98 29.31 16.12
N ASP A 138 27.98 30.17 15.90
CA ASP A 138 27.91 31.60 16.21
C ASP A 138 27.67 32.52 14.99
N GLN A 139 27.58 31.99 13.77
CA GLN A 139 27.24 32.77 12.57
C GLN A 139 25.78 32.53 12.16
N ALA A 140 25.00 33.61 12.03
CA ALA A 140 23.61 33.54 11.58
C ALA A 140 23.55 33.13 10.10
N PHE A 141 23.06 31.92 9.81
CA PHE A 141 22.78 31.46 8.46
C PHE A 141 21.60 32.22 7.85
N VAL A 142 21.64 32.43 6.54
CA VAL A 142 20.50 33.01 5.81
C VAL A 142 19.36 31.99 5.84
N LYS A 143 18.17 32.41 6.29
CA LYS A 143 16.99 31.54 6.32
C LYS A 143 16.60 31.10 4.90
N ARG A 144 16.22 29.83 4.74
CA ARG A 144 15.70 29.30 3.47
C ARG A 144 14.30 29.85 3.20
N THR A 145 14.11 30.45 2.03
CA THR A 145 12.78 30.86 1.54
C THR A 145 12.04 29.69 0.90
N LEU A 146 12.75 28.84 0.15
CA LEU A 146 12.20 27.61 -0.41
C LEU A 146 12.24 26.47 0.61
N ARG A 147 11.16 25.71 0.69
CA ARG A 147 10.95 24.58 1.61
C ARG A 147 10.51 23.35 0.85
N LEU A 148 10.69 22.18 1.47
CA LEU A 148 10.22 20.90 0.97
C LEU A 148 9.17 20.33 1.91
N LEU A 149 7.98 20.01 1.38
CA LEU A 149 6.98 19.20 2.07
C LEU A 149 7.00 17.79 1.47
N PRO A 150 7.58 16.79 2.16
CA PRO A 150 7.46 15.41 1.73
C PRO A 150 6.09 14.85 2.13
N LEU A 151 5.40 14.25 1.18
CA LEU A 151 4.21 13.44 1.42
C LEU A 151 4.52 11.98 1.10
N SER A 152 3.89 11.06 1.83
CA SER A 152 3.89 9.66 1.45
C SER A 152 2.65 8.90 1.90
N ALA A 153 2.34 7.81 1.20
CA ALA A 153 1.28 6.89 1.56
C ALA A 153 1.53 5.44 1.13
N LYS A 154 0.72 4.51 1.65
CA LYS A 154 0.79 3.07 1.29
C LYS A 154 0.11 2.72 -0.04
N SER A 155 -0.66 3.66 -0.60
CA SER A 155 -1.30 3.51 -1.91
C SER A 155 -1.42 4.88 -2.59
N GLU A 156 -1.51 4.88 -3.90
CA GLU A 156 -1.73 6.09 -4.71
C GLU A 156 -3.03 6.83 -4.30
N PRO A 157 -4.20 6.18 -4.14
CA PRO A 157 -5.40 6.85 -3.62
C PRO A 157 -5.22 7.48 -2.24
N ALA A 158 -4.43 6.84 -1.36
CA ALA A 158 -4.13 7.41 -0.06
C ALA A 158 -3.20 8.63 -0.14
N LEU A 159 -2.31 8.71 -1.13
CA LEU A 159 -1.50 9.91 -1.35
C LEU A 159 -2.35 11.08 -1.84
N HIS A 160 -3.28 10.83 -2.77
CA HIS A 160 -4.21 11.85 -3.26
C HIS A 160 -5.08 12.40 -2.12
N ALA A 161 -5.71 11.50 -1.35
CA ALA A 161 -6.50 11.88 -0.20
C ALA A 161 -5.68 12.62 0.87
N LEU A 162 -4.38 12.32 1.00
CA LEU A 162 -3.50 13.03 1.92
C LEU A 162 -3.26 14.46 1.43
N ALA A 163 -2.97 14.65 0.15
CA ALA A 163 -2.80 15.97 -0.45
C ALA A 163 -4.07 16.84 -0.30
N GLU A 164 -5.25 16.25 -0.52
CA GLU A 164 -6.54 16.93 -0.30
C GLU A 164 -6.77 17.33 1.16
N ARG A 165 -6.39 16.47 2.12
CA ARG A 165 -6.46 16.81 3.55
C ARG A 165 -5.53 17.95 3.93
N TYR A 166 -4.35 18.03 3.33
CA TYR A 166 -3.46 19.18 3.52
C TYR A 166 -4.05 20.46 2.93
N LEU A 167 -4.70 20.40 1.76
CA LEU A 167 -5.44 21.54 1.20
C LEU A 167 -6.55 22.01 2.15
N SER A 168 -7.41 21.10 2.61
CA SER A 168 -8.48 21.43 3.55
C SER A 168 -7.95 21.99 4.88
N TRP A 169 -6.80 21.49 5.34
CA TRP A 169 -6.16 22.00 6.55
C TRP A 169 -5.62 23.42 6.36
N LEU A 170 -4.98 23.73 5.23
CA LEU A 170 -4.54 25.09 4.91
C LEU A 170 -5.73 26.06 4.86
N ASP A 171 -6.83 25.66 4.23
CA ASP A 171 -8.04 26.47 4.15
C ASP A 171 -8.65 26.73 5.55
N GLN A 172 -8.61 25.73 6.45
CA GLN A 172 -9.06 25.88 7.84
C GLN A 172 -8.16 26.81 8.65
N GLN A 173 -6.83 26.74 8.47
CA GLN A 173 -5.90 27.66 9.15
C GLN A 173 -6.16 29.11 8.70
N GLN A 174 -6.35 29.32 7.40
CA GLN A 174 -6.64 30.64 6.85
C GLN A 174 -8.02 31.17 7.29
N ALA A 175 -9.04 30.31 7.36
CA ALA A 175 -10.36 30.70 7.87
C ALA A 175 -10.37 31.08 9.35
N ALA A 176 -9.50 30.46 10.16
CA ALA A 176 -9.36 30.77 11.57
C ALA A 176 -8.70 32.15 11.81
N GLN A 177 -7.89 32.63 10.86
CA GLN A 177 -7.22 33.93 10.92
C GLN A 177 -7.23 34.64 9.54
N PRO A 178 -8.37 35.19 9.11
CA PRO A 178 -8.56 35.69 7.74
C PRO A 178 -7.63 36.83 7.33
N ASP A 179 -7.24 37.67 8.28
CA ASP A 179 -6.42 38.86 8.06
C ASP A 179 -4.90 38.60 8.24
N SER A 180 -4.50 37.36 8.59
CA SER A 180 -3.09 37.00 8.74
C SER A 180 -2.67 35.97 7.70
N VAL A 181 -1.58 36.24 6.99
CA VAL A 181 -0.88 35.23 6.20
C VAL A 181 -0.11 34.32 7.16
N MET A 182 -0.13 33.01 6.92
CA MET A 182 0.73 32.08 7.68
C MET A 182 2.17 32.58 7.65
N GLU A 183 2.74 32.76 8.83
CA GLU A 183 4.10 33.29 8.96
C GLU A 183 5.14 32.31 8.41
N ASP A 184 6.26 32.85 7.96
CA ASP A 184 7.41 32.11 7.45
C ASP A 184 7.88 30.98 8.39
N GLU A 185 7.80 31.23 9.70
CA GLU A 185 8.14 30.26 10.74
C GLU A 185 7.15 29.10 10.83
N GLN A 186 5.85 29.36 10.64
CA GLN A 186 4.83 28.31 10.64
C GLN A 186 4.98 27.37 9.44
N LEU A 187 5.27 27.93 8.26
CA LEU A 187 5.55 27.13 7.06
C LEU A 187 6.80 26.26 7.21
N ALA A 188 7.83 26.79 7.87
CA ALA A 188 9.04 26.01 8.17
C ALA A 188 8.78 24.91 9.20
N ASN A 189 7.99 25.19 10.24
CA ASN A 189 7.56 24.19 11.23
C ASN A 189 6.70 23.10 10.59
N LEU A 190 5.85 23.44 9.61
CA LEU A 190 5.09 22.49 8.80
C LEU A 190 6.03 21.56 8.00
N ALA A 191 6.96 22.13 7.23
CA ALA A 191 7.91 21.36 6.43
C ALA A 191 8.74 20.42 7.31
N TRP A 192 9.25 20.91 8.44
CA TRP A 192 10.03 20.14 9.40
C TRP A 192 9.21 19.02 10.05
N THR A 193 8.00 19.32 10.51
CA THR A 193 7.12 18.32 11.16
C THR A 193 6.74 17.22 10.18
N ALA A 194 6.46 17.55 8.92
CA ALA A 194 6.16 16.55 7.90
C ALA A 194 7.39 15.71 7.52
N SER A 195 8.57 16.32 7.51
CA SER A 195 9.83 15.68 7.12
C SER A 195 10.40 14.72 8.16
N ILE A 196 10.26 15.04 9.45
CA ILE A 196 10.92 14.27 10.53
C ILE A 196 9.89 13.63 11.46
N GLY A 197 8.70 14.22 11.57
CA GLY A 197 7.63 13.75 12.46
C GLY A 197 6.70 12.71 11.85
N ARG A 198 6.93 12.28 10.60
CA ARG A 198 6.08 11.33 9.88
C ARG A 198 6.87 10.12 9.40
N SER A 199 6.14 9.03 9.18
CA SER A 199 6.69 7.87 8.47
C SER A 199 6.70 8.14 6.96
N HIS A 200 7.72 7.63 6.26
CA HIS A 200 7.86 7.73 4.81
C HIS A 200 7.56 6.38 4.14
N PHE A 201 6.41 6.28 3.49
CA PHE A 201 5.94 5.11 2.75
C PHE A 201 6.35 5.16 1.27
N ASP A 202 5.92 4.19 0.47
CA ASP A 202 6.47 3.96 -0.87
C ASP A 202 5.87 4.84 -1.96
N TYR A 203 4.62 5.30 -1.83
CA TYR A 203 4.09 6.32 -2.75
C TYR A 203 4.49 7.69 -2.23
N ARG A 204 5.29 8.44 -2.98
CA ARG A 204 5.97 9.65 -2.49
C ARG A 204 5.73 10.85 -3.40
N ALA A 205 5.64 12.02 -2.78
CA ALA A 205 5.63 13.30 -3.49
C ALA A 205 6.50 14.31 -2.73
N GLY A 206 7.36 15.04 -3.43
CA GLY A 206 8.22 16.07 -2.87
C GLY A 206 7.77 17.46 -3.35
N LEU A 207 7.11 18.22 -2.48
CA LEU A 207 6.55 19.51 -2.86
C LEU A 207 7.50 20.64 -2.46
N ALA A 208 8.18 21.24 -3.44
CA ALA A 208 8.96 22.45 -3.23
C ALA A 208 8.04 23.69 -3.25
N PHE A 209 8.10 24.54 -2.22
CA PHE A 209 7.22 25.70 -2.07
C PHE A 209 7.89 26.85 -1.30
N THR A 210 7.50 28.09 -1.59
CA THR A 210 7.99 29.31 -0.92
C THR A 210 6.97 29.89 0.05
N ASP A 211 5.69 29.70 -0.27
CA ASP A 211 4.55 30.33 0.39
C ASP A 211 3.31 29.40 0.31
N VAL A 212 2.22 29.81 0.96
CA VAL A 212 0.96 29.04 0.98
C VAL A 212 0.41 28.83 -0.43
N THR A 213 0.49 29.83 -1.31
CA THR A 213 -0.07 29.78 -2.66
C THR A 213 0.64 28.72 -3.51
N SER A 214 1.97 28.75 -3.53
CA SER A 214 2.80 27.76 -4.22
C SER A 214 2.60 26.36 -3.63
N LEU A 215 2.47 26.25 -2.31
CA LEU A 215 2.16 24.97 -1.65
C LEU A 215 0.81 24.41 -2.08
N GLN A 216 -0.25 25.21 -2.08
CA GLN A 216 -1.58 24.82 -2.54
C GLN A 216 -1.56 24.38 -4.01
N GLN A 217 -0.80 25.06 -4.87
CA GLN A 217 -0.65 24.67 -6.28
C GLN A 217 0.01 23.29 -6.41
N GLN A 218 1.08 23.03 -5.66
CA GLN A 218 1.75 21.72 -5.68
C GLN A 218 0.85 20.60 -5.12
N LEU A 219 0.15 20.85 -4.02
CA LEU A 219 -0.80 19.89 -3.45
C LEU A 219 -1.93 19.55 -4.42
N LYS A 220 -2.46 20.54 -5.15
CA LYS A 220 -3.48 20.31 -6.20
C LYS A 220 -2.96 19.46 -7.35
N LYS A 221 -1.67 19.55 -7.68
CA LYS A 221 -1.04 18.68 -8.69
C LYS A 221 -0.97 17.24 -8.17
N VAL A 222 -0.50 17.04 -6.94
CA VAL A 222 -0.40 15.70 -6.33
C VAL A 222 -1.76 15.05 -6.15
N ALA A 223 -2.79 15.80 -5.77
CA ALA A 223 -4.16 15.29 -5.63
C ALA A 223 -4.77 14.77 -6.95
N LYS A 224 -4.20 15.16 -8.09
CA LYS A 224 -4.69 14.83 -9.44
C LYS A 224 -3.62 14.12 -10.30
N ALA A 225 -2.52 13.70 -9.69
CA ALA A 225 -1.47 13.01 -10.42
C ALA A 225 -1.96 11.61 -10.80
N ASP A 226 -1.51 11.09 -11.94
CA ASP A 226 -1.76 9.71 -12.34
C ASP A 226 -0.41 9.00 -12.51
N GLY A 227 -0.35 7.72 -12.12
CA GLY A 227 0.82 6.88 -12.36
C GLY A 227 2.00 7.21 -11.46
N LEU A 228 1.73 7.55 -10.20
CA LEU A 228 2.78 7.83 -9.22
C LEU A 228 3.67 6.61 -9.01
N ALA A 229 4.98 6.81 -9.16
CA ALA A 229 5.95 5.74 -9.00
C ALA A 229 5.97 5.22 -7.56
N HIS A 230 6.02 3.89 -7.44
CA HIS A 230 6.22 3.21 -6.17
C HIS A 230 7.71 3.14 -5.85
N ALA A 231 8.09 3.54 -4.64
CA ALA A 231 9.48 3.50 -4.20
C ALA A 231 10.03 2.07 -4.23
N ARG A 232 11.26 1.93 -4.73
CA ARG A 232 12.01 0.67 -4.73
C ARG A 232 13.46 0.94 -4.36
N SER A 233 14.21 -0.11 -4.07
CA SER A 233 15.67 0.01 -3.93
C SER A 233 16.26 0.41 -5.28
N LEU A 234 16.95 1.56 -5.33
CA LEU A 234 17.57 2.09 -6.54
C LEU A 234 19.09 2.06 -6.44
N LYS A 235 19.75 1.67 -7.53
CA LYS A 235 21.20 1.86 -7.69
C LYS A 235 21.45 3.24 -8.27
N VAL A 236 22.09 4.10 -7.48
CA VAL A 236 22.40 5.49 -7.86
C VAL A 236 23.82 5.62 -8.35
N ALA A 237 24.03 6.37 -9.43
CA ALA A 237 25.34 6.86 -9.83
C ALA A 237 25.46 8.37 -9.60
N PHE A 238 26.64 8.84 -9.20
CA PHE A 238 26.96 10.27 -9.20
C PHE A 238 27.82 10.61 -10.43
N ALA A 239 27.41 11.63 -11.16
CA ALA A 239 28.03 12.11 -12.39
C ALA A 239 28.63 13.50 -12.16
N TYR A 240 29.95 13.65 -12.26
CA TYR A 240 30.66 14.89 -11.93
C TYR A 240 30.98 15.70 -13.19
N THR A 241 30.58 16.97 -13.20
CA THR A 241 30.65 17.83 -14.38
C THR A 241 32.08 18.20 -14.77
N GLY A 242 32.29 18.42 -16.06
CA GLY A 242 33.57 18.88 -16.59
C GLY A 242 33.70 20.39 -16.65
N GLN A 243 34.85 20.80 -17.17
CA GLN A 243 35.19 22.18 -17.50
C GLN A 243 34.17 22.79 -18.49
N GLY A 244 33.85 24.08 -18.33
CA GLY A 244 32.85 24.80 -19.12
C GLY A 244 31.40 24.73 -18.59
N SER A 245 31.18 24.16 -17.41
CA SER A 245 29.87 24.10 -16.73
C SER A 245 29.67 25.23 -15.71
N GLN A 246 30.76 25.85 -15.26
CA GLN A 246 30.81 26.93 -14.28
C GLN A 246 30.10 28.19 -14.75
N TRP A 247 29.61 28.96 -13.79
CA TRP A 247 29.06 30.29 -14.02
C TRP A 247 29.35 31.19 -12.81
N PRO A 248 29.51 32.51 -13.01
CA PRO A 248 29.83 33.41 -11.91
C PRO A 248 28.71 33.48 -10.88
N GLY A 249 29.01 33.23 -9.60
CA GLY A 249 28.03 33.15 -8.51
C GLY A 249 27.68 31.73 -8.08
N MET A 250 28.21 30.70 -8.74
CA MET A 250 27.89 29.30 -8.42
C MET A 250 28.23 28.95 -6.96
N GLY A 251 27.32 28.23 -6.30
CA GLY A 251 27.51 27.77 -4.91
C GLY A 251 27.37 28.83 -3.82
N GLN A 252 27.26 30.13 -4.15
CA GLN A 252 27.24 31.21 -3.15
C GLN A 252 26.11 31.05 -2.14
N ALA A 253 24.90 30.82 -2.61
CA ALA A 253 23.78 30.72 -1.69
C ALA A 253 23.79 29.44 -0.86
N LEU A 254 24.28 28.32 -1.42
CA LEU A 254 24.49 27.12 -0.64
C LEU A 254 25.53 27.38 0.46
N TYR A 255 26.60 28.11 0.16
CA TYR A 255 27.57 28.56 1.17
C TYR A 255 26.92 29.42 2.27
N GLU A 256 25.97 30.29 1.91
CA GLU A 256 25.26 31.17 2.84
C GLU A 256 24.20 30.46 3.71
N ARG A 257 23.70 29.29 3.29
CA ARG A 257 22.53 28.62 3.90
C ARG A 257 22.82 27.23 4.45
N GLU A 258 23.74 26.50 3.84
CA GLU A 258 24.01 25.09 4.15
C GLU A 258 25.32 24.95 4.93
N PRO A 259 25.27 24.62 6.25
CA PRO A 259 26.48 24.51 7.07
C PRO A 259 27.50 23.51 6.52
N VAL A 260 27.04 22.42 5.92
CA VAL A 260 27.90 21.39 5.32
C VAL A 260 28.67 21.93 4.12
N VAL A 261 28.00 22.69 3.24
CA VAL A 261 28.64 23.28 2.05
C VAL A 261 29.66 24.31 2.47
N ARG A 262 29.32 25.19 3.42
CA ARG A 262 30.25 26.18 3.98
C ARG A 262 31.52 25.52 4.52
N ALA A 263 31.38 24.50 5.36
CA ALA A 263 32.52 23.81 5.96
C ALA A 263 33.47 23.19 4.93
N VAL A 264 32.94 22.63 3.83
CA VAL A 264 33.77 22.07 2.76
C VAL A 264 34.45 23.17 1.95
N LEU A 265 33.71 24.20 1.57
CA LEU A 265 34.25 25.31 0.79
C LEU A 265 35.30 26.11 1.57
N ASP A 266 35.13 26.33 2.87
CA ASP A 266 36.13 27.01 3.71
C ASP A 266 37.44 26.23 3.81
N ARG A 267 37.39 24.89 3.85
CA ARG A 267 38.60 24.04 3.81
C ARG A 267 39.30 24.12 2.46
N CYS A 268 38.54 24.05 1.37
CA CYS A 268 39.07 24.22 0.03
C CYS A 268 39.71 25.60 -0.16
N GLU A 269 39.05 26.65 0.33
CA GLU A 269 39.55 28.03 0.36
C GLU A 269 40.87 28.13 1.12
N SER A 270 40.97 27.55 2.32
CA SER A 270 42.20 27.58 3.12
C SER A 270 43.38 26.94 2.36
N VAL A 271 43.17 25.77 1.76
CA VAL A 271 44.22 25.09 0.98
C VAL A 271 44.60 25.90 -0.26
N PHE A 272 43.63 26.45 -0.97
CA PHE A 272 43.88 27.25 -2.16
C PHE A 272 44.65 28.54 -1.80
N PHE A 273 44.24 29.22 -0.74
CA PHE A 273 44.89 30.44 -0.25
C PHE A 273 46.34 30.20 0.15
N GLU A 274 46.65 29.07 0.81
CA GLU A 274 48.03 28.70 1.14
C GLU A 274 48.92 28.56 -0.12
N GLN A 275 48.37 28.06 -1.23
CA GLN A 275 49.13 27.87 -2.48
C GLN A 275 49.24 29.15 -3.31
N ARG A 276 48.17 29.96 -3.35
CA ARG A 276 48.00 31.07 -4.32
C ARG A 276 48.05 32.45 -3.70
N GLY A 277 47.84 32.59 -2.40
CA GLY A 277 47.74 33.87 -1.69
C GLY A 277 46.53 34.71 -2.10
N ALA A 278 45.50 34.11 -2.70
CA ALA A 278 44.32 34.80 -3.22
C ALA A 278 43.06 33.96 -2.96
N LEU A 279 41.90 34.63 -2.89
CA LEU A 279 40.67 34.00 -2.43
C LEU A 279 39.89 33.33 -3.58
N LEU A 280 39.64 32.01 -3.47
CA LEU A 280 38.92 31.24 -4.48
C LEU A 280 37.44 31.60 -4.51
N LEU A 281 36.83 31.74 -3.34
CA LEU A 281 35.43 32.10 -3.13
C LEU A 281 35.11 33.49 -3.67
N ASP A 282 36.06 34.42 -3.67
CA ASP A 282 35.87 35.73 -4.31
C ASP A 282 35.67 35.60 -5.82
N VAL A 283 36.41 34.70 -6.46
CA VAL A 283 36.27 34.38 -7.89
C VAL A 283 34.99 33.59 -8.16
N MET A 284 34.71 32.54 -7.37
CA MET A 284 33.50 31.73 -7.50
C MET A 284 32.23 32.56 -7.36
N PHE A 285 32.18 33.45 -6.36
CA PHE A 285 31.04 34.30 -6.05
C PHE A 285 31.03 35.62 -6.83
N ASN A 286 31.93 35.76 -7.81
CA ASN A 286 31.99 36.89 -8.73
C ASN A 286 32.06 38.26 -8.02
N ARG A 287 32.84 38.34 -6.94
CA ARG A 287 33.03 39.57 -6.16
C ARG A 287 33.65 40.66 -7.04
N PRO A 288 33.40 41.96 -6.78
CA PRO A 288 33.81 43.05 -7.68
C PRO A 288 35.27 43.04 -8.11
N GLY A 289 36.21 42.61 -7.25
CA GLY A 289 37.65 42.54 -7.54
C GLY A 289 38.12 41.31 -8.33
N ALA A 290 37.22 40.35 -8.58
CA ALA A 290 37.53 39.03 -9.14
C ALA A 290 36.67 38.69 -10.37
N ARG A 291 35.91 39.66 -10.89
CA ARG A 291 34.99 39.46 -12.02
C ARG A 291 35.74 38.98 -13.27
N GLY A 292 35.20 37.94 -13.91
CA GLY A 292 35.76 37.34 -15.13
C GLY A 292 36.94 36.40 -14.89
N ALA A 293 37.53 36.35 -13.68
CA ALA A 293 38.64 35.45 -13.39
C ALA A 293 38.26 33.96 -13.45
N LEU A 294 36.97 33.63 -13.30
CA LEU A 294 36.47 32.25 -13.37
C LEU A 294 36.60 31.64 -14.79
N GLU A 295 36.83 32.45 -15.82
CA GLU A 295 37.10 31.97 -17.19
C GLU A 295 38.53 31.46 -17.37
N ASP A 296 39.44 31.79 -16.45
CA ASP A 296 40.79 31.25 -16.45
C ASP A 296 40.80 29.86 -15.81
N THR A 297 41.36 28.88 -16.55
CA THR A 297 41.50 27.48 -16.13
C THR A 297 42.17 27.31 -14.76
N ALA A 298 43.05 28.24 -14.37
CA ALA A 298 43.72 28.22 -13.07
C ALA A 298 42.80 28.51 -11.88
N TRP A 299 41.60 29.03 -12.13
CA TRP A 299 40.55 29.26 -11.14
C TRP A 299 39.37 28.32 -11.34
N GLU A 300 39.04 28.02 -12.60
CA GLU A 300 37.92 27.19 -13.00
C GLU A 300 38.00 25.76 -12.43
N GLN A 301 39.12 25.06 -12.62
CA GLN A 301 39.26 23.67 -12.15
C GLN A 301 39.19 23.54 -10.61
N PRO A 302 39.92 24.38 -9.85
CA PRO A 302 39.77 24.49 -8.39
C PRO A 302 38.34 24.76 -7.94
N ALA A 303 37.65 25.70 -8.61
CA ALA A 303 36.29 26.10 -8.27
C ALA A 303 35.27 24.97 -8.50
N LEU A 304 35.39 24.25 -9.62
CA LEU A 304 34.55 23.09 -9.92
C LEU A 304 34.77 21.98 -8.89
N TYR A 305 36.02 21.62 -8.61
CA TYR A 305 36.36 20.61 -7.62
C TYR A 305 35.78 20.95 -6.24
N ALA A 306 35.96 22.19 -5.78
CA ALA A 306 35.47 22.64 -4.48
C ALA A 306 33.94 22.55 -4.38
N LEU A 307 33.23 23.04 -5.41
CA LEU A 307 31.76 22.98 -5.46
C LEU A 307 31.25 21.54 -5.50
N GLU A 308 31.83 20.70 -6.35
CA GLU A 308 31.41 19.31 -6.51
C GLU A 308 31.63 18.49 -5.24
N CYS A 309 32.76 18.67 -4.55
CA CYS A 309 32.99 18.06 -3.25
C CYS A 309 31.97 18.53 -2.20
N ALA A 310 31.61 19.83 -2.21
CA ALA A 310 30.62 20.37 -1.30
C ALA A 310 29.21 19.84 -1.57
N LEU A 311 28.82 19.68 -2.84
CA LEU A 311 27.55 19.06 -3.23
C LEU A 311 27.50 17.58 -2.87
N THR A 312 28.59 16.84 -3.06
CA THR A 312 28.69 15.44 -2.62
C THR A 312 28.52 15.31 -1.11
N ALA A 313 29.16 16.19 -0.33
CA ALA A 313 28.99 16.23 1.11
C ALA A 313 27.55 16.56 1.52
N LEU A 314 26.90 17.49 0.80
CA LEU A 314 25.51 17.86 1.05
C LEU A 314 24.55 16.69 0.78
N TRP A 315 24.67 15.98 -0.34
CA TRP A 315 23.89 14.77 -0.60
C TRP A 315 24.11 13.68 0.44
N ALA A 316 25.38 13.47 0.84
CA ALA A 316 25.70 12.49 1.86
C ALA A 316 25.12 12.84 3.24
N SER A 317 24.96 14.13 3.56
CA SER A 317 24.29 14.59 4.79
C SER A 317 22.80 14.22 4.83
N LEU A 318 22.20 13.96 3.67
CA LEU A 318 20.83 13.46 3.52
C LEU A 318 20.76 11.93 3.40
N GLY A 319 21.88 11.23 3.61
CA GLY A 319 21.97 9.77 3.49
C GLY A 319 21.98 9.25 2.05
N VAL A 320 22.01 10.12 1.03
CA VAL A 320 22.06 9.72 -0.38
C VAL A 320 23.51 9.44 -0.77
N ARG A 321 23.80 8.19 -1.19
CA ARG A 321 25.17 7.74 -1.53
C ARG A 321 25.20 7.03 -2.88
N PRO A 322 26.25 7.21 -3.69
CA PRO A 322 26.41 6.52 -4.96
C PRO A 322 26.87 5.07 -4.78
N ALA A 323 26.41 4.19 -5.66
CA ALA A 323 27.00 2.88 -5.89
C ALA A 323 28.12 2.92 -6.95
N VAL A 324 28.08 3.93 -7.83
CA VAL A 324 29.06 4.17 -8.89
C VAL A 324 29.30 5.67 -9.00
N VAL A 325 30.54 6.09 -9.23
CA VAL A 325 30.88 7.47 -9.55
C VAL A 325 31.59 7.53 -10.89
N PHE A 326 31.35 8.61 -11.62
CA PHE A 326 32.11 8.91 -12.83
C PHE A 326 32.17 10.43 -13.02
N GLY A 327 33.29 10.93 -13.51
CA GLY A 327 33.41 12.34 -13.89
C GLY A 327 33.59 12.52 -15.38
N HIS A 328 33.33 13.72 -15.88
CA HIS A 328 33.73 14.12 -17.24
C HIS A 328 34.97 14.98 -17.17
N SER A 329 36.09 14.52 -17.71
CA SER A 329 37.36 15.26 -17.71
C SER A 329 37.76 15.62 -16.27
N VAL A 330 37.90 16.91 -15.94
CA VAL A 330 38.28 17.40 -14.61
C VAL A 330 37.32 16.96 -13.48
N GLY A 331 36.04 16.71 -13.78
CA GLY A 331 35.09 16.19 -12.78
C GLY A 331 35.50 14.83 -12.20
N GLU A 332 36.39 14.09 -12.87
CA GLU A 332 36.92 12.84 -12.33
C GLU A 332 37.74 13.05 -11.05
N LEU A 333 38.32 14.24 -10.83
CA LEU A 333 39.02 14.57 -9.58
C LEU A 333 38.06 14.51 -8.39
N ALA A 334 36.88 15.14 -8.50
CA ALA A 334 35.86 15.11 -7.46
C ALA A 334 35.21 13.72 -7.35
N ALA A 335 35.06 12.98 -8.46
CA ALA A 335 34.59 11.59 -8.43
C ALA A 335 35.56 10.69 -7.65
N ALA A 336 36.87 10.82 -7.91
CA ALA A 336 37.92 10.08 -7.21
C ALA A 336 37.97 10.44 -5.72
N GLN A 337 37.88 11.73 -5.38
CA GLN A 337 37.73 12.20 -4.00
C GLN A 337 36.53 11.54 -3.31
N ALA A 338 35.36 11.54 -3.96
CA ALA A 338 34.13 10.97 -3.41
C ALA A 338 34.21 9.44 -3.22
N ALA A 339 35.01 8.76 -4.05
CA ALA A 339 35.33 7.35 -3.88
C ALA A 339 36.43 7.10 -2.83
N GLY A 340 37.02 8.14 -2.24
CA GLY A 340 38.02 8.04 -1.19
C GLY A 340 39.44 7.79 -1.70
N VAL A 341 39.73 8.06 -2.98
CA VAL A 341 41.06 7.86 -3.59
C VAL A 341 42.12 8.77 -2.97
N PHE A 342 41.74 10.00 -2.60
CA PHE A 342 42.59 10.94 -1.88
C PHE A 342 41.73 11.85 -0.99
N SER A 343 42.38 12.57 -0.08
CA SER A 343 41.71 13.51 0.84
C SER A 343 41.14 14.74 0.11
N LEU A 344 40.21 15.45 0.76
CA LEU A 344 39.66 16.70 0.23
C LEU A 344 40.78 17.70 -0.06
N GLU A 345 41.70 17.87 0.89
CA GLU A 345 42.83 18.79 0.82
C GLU A 345 43.81 18.42 -0.29
N ASP A 346 44.17 17.13 -0.43
CA ASP A 346 45.11 16.70 -1.47
C ASP A 346 44.52 16.86 -2.87
N GLY A 347 43.24 16.53 -3.04
CA GLY A 347 42.56 16.79 -4.30
C GLY A 347 42.40 18.28 -4.59
N MET A 348 42.26 19.14 -3.58
CA MET A 348 42.23 20.59 -3.74
C MET A 348 43.59 21.14 -4.19
N ARG A 349 44.69 20.66 -3.59
CA ARG A 349 46.07 20.99 -4.03
C ARG A 349 46.29 20.53 -5.46
N PHE A 350 45.83 19.33 -5.80
CA PHE A 350 45.94 18.80 -7.15
C PHE A 350 45.12 19.61 -8.15
N ALA A 351 43.87 19.97 -7.83
CA ALA A 351 43.03 20.80 -8.68
C ALA A 351 43.65 22.19 -8.91
N GLU A 352 44.25 22.81 -7.89
CA GLU A 352 45.04 24.04 -8.03
C GLU A 352 46.22 23.85 -8.98
N ALA A 353 47.08 22.87 -8.70
CA ALA A 353 48.31 22.67 -9.45
C ALA A 353 47.99 22.35 -10.92
N ARG A 354 47.01 21.47 -11.15
CA ARG A 354 46.53 21.11 -12.49
C ARG A 354 45.96 22.33 -13.22
N GLY A 355 45.07 23.10 -12.59
CA GLY A 355 44.50 24.30 -13.19
C GLY A 355 45.57 25.32 -13.58
N ARG A 356 46.53 25.59 -12.68
CA ARG A 356 47.64 26.53 -12.91
C ARG A 356 48.55 26.08 -14.04
N LEU A 357 48.97 24.81 -14.03
CA LEU A 357 49.84 24.24 -15.06
C LEU A 357 49.16 24.26 -16.43
N LEU A 358 47.90 23.80 -16.51
CA LEU A 358 47.14 23.77 -17.76
C LEU A 358 46.77 25.16 -18.28
N SER A 359 46.57 26.15 -17.40
CA SER A 359 46.39 27.54 -17.83
C SER A 359 47.66 28.12 -18.48
N GLY A 360 48.84 27.65 -18.08
CA GLY A 360 50.14 28.05 -18.59
C GLY A 360 50.55 27.42 -19.93
N THR A 361 49.77 26.49 -20.49
CA THR A 361 50.10 25.87 -21.79
C THR A 361 49.92 26.85 -22.95
N ALA A 362 50.44 26.49 -24.13
CA ALA A 362 50.23 27.26 -25.35
C ALA A 362 48.73 27.44 -25.68
N GLU A 363 48.40 28.49 -26.43
CA GLU A 363 47.04 28.70 -26.94
C GLU A 363 46.63 27.57 -27.90
N GLY A 364 45.38 27.16 -27.80
CA GLY A 364 44.79 26.11 -28.62
C GLY A 364 43.30 26.31 -28.79
N ALA A 365 42.67 25.40 -29.52
CA ALA A 365 41.22 25.38 -29.67
C ALA A 365 40.68 23.97 -29.43
N MET A 366 39.42 23.91 -29.00
CA MET A 366 38.64 22.69 -28.96
C MET A 366 37.31 22.90 -29.66
N ALA A 367 36.82 21.87 -30.35
CA ALA A 367 35.54 21.95 -31.03
C ALA A 367 34.80 20.61 -31.04
N ALA A 368 33.48 20.67 -30.84
CA ALA A 368 32.57 19.55 -31.01
C ALA A 368 32.19 19.40 -32.49
N VAL A 369 32.36 18.19 -33.04
CA VAL A 369 32.01 17.81 -34.41
C VAL A 369 30.90 16.76 -34.36
N PHE A 370 29.74 17.08 -34.94
CA PHE A 370 28.54 16.24 -34.91
C PHE A 370 28.50 15.33 -36.14
N ALA A 371 29.46 14.40 -36.21
CA ALA A 371 29.61 13.41 -37.27
C ALA A 371 29.97 12.03 -36.70
N PRO A 372 29.77 10.94 -37.47
CA PRO A 372 30.16 9.59 -37.06
C PRO A 372 31.61 9.50 -36.60
N ALA A 373 31.87 8.64 -35.61
CA ALA A 373 33.16 8.58 -34.92
C ALA A 373 34.36 8.42 -35.89
N GLN A 374 34.20 7.46 -36.81
CA GLN A 374 35.20 7.13 -37.81
C GLN A 374 35.48 8.26 -38.81
N GLN A 375 34.47 9.08 -39.13
CA GLN A 375 34.62 10.18 -40.10
C GLN A 375 35.53 11.27 -39.54
N VAL A 376 35.32 11.69 -38.29
CA VAL A 376 36.17 12.72 -37.67
C VAL A 376 37.58 12.18 -37.46
N ALA A 377 37.73 10.92 -37.01
CA ALA A 377 39.04 10.31 -36.85
C ALA A 377 39.84 10.25 -38.16
N SER A 378 39.17 9.91 -39.26
CA SER A 378 39.80 9.91 -40.59
C SER A 378 40.20 11.32 -41.04
N ALA A 379 39.37 12.33 -40.76
CA ALA A 379 39.67 13.72 -41.09
C ALA A 379 40.87 14.27 -40.28
N VAL A 380 40.94 13.96 -38.97
CA VAL A 380 42.07 14.33 -38.11
C VAL A 380 43.35 13.66 -38.59
N ALA A 381 43.33 12.35 -38.85
CA ALA A 381 44.50 11.61 -39.33
C ALA A 381 44.98 12.12 -40.70
N GLN A 382 44.05 12.43 -41.61
CA GLN A 382 44.38 13.02 -42.91
C GLN A 382 45.05 14.38 -42.74
N ARG A 383 44.50 15.24 -41.87
CA ARG A 383 45.05 16.58 -41.65
C ARG A 383 46.45 16.55 -41.04
N ASN A 384 46.67 15.72 -40.02
CA ASN A 384 48.00 15.53 -39.42
C ASN A 384 49.02 15.03 -40.45
N LYS A 385 48.60 14.17 -41.38
CA LYS A 385 49.44 13.70 -42.49
C LYS A 385 49.76 14.80 -43.51
N GLU A 386 48.81 15.70 -43.79
CA GLU A 386 49.01 16.82 -44.71
C GLU A 386 49.99 17.87 -44.18
N THR A 387 50.01 18.07 -42.85
CA THR A 387 50.89 19.03 -42.19
C THR A 387 52.22 18.46 -41.74
N ASP A 388 52.42 17.14 -41.86
CA ASP A 388 53.55 16.39 -41.28
C ASP A 388 53.74 16.68 -39.78
N GLN A 389 52.62 16.90 -39.08
CA GLN A 389 52.56 17.26 -37.66
C GLN A 389 51.42 16.49 -37.00
N ASP A 390 51.72 15.76 -35.93
CA ASP A 390 50.69 15.07 -35.12
C ASP A 390 50.05 16.04 -34.10
N ALA A 391 49.53 17.16 -34.60
CA ALA A 391 49.13 18.30 -33.78
C ALA A 391 47.65 18.28 -33.38
N LEU A 392 46.76 17.71 -34.20
CA LEU A 392 45.34 17.55 -33.86
C LEU A 392 45.10 16.23 -33.14
N CYS A 393 44.32 16.30 -32.07
CA CYS A 393 43.92 15.16 -31.26
C CYS A 393 42.39 15.04 -31.21
N ILE A 394 41.91 13.82 -30.97
CA ILE A 394 40.54 13.58 -30.52
C ILE A 394 40.58 13.60 -29.00
N SER A 395 39.88 14.54 -28.37
CA SER A 395 39.85 14.71 -26.92
C SER A 395 38.77 13.90 -26.22
N GLY A 396 37.83 13.32 -26.96
CA GLY A 396 36.80 12.45 -26.39
C GLY A 396 35.58 12.27 -27.28
N TYR A 397 34.81 11.22 -26.98
CA TYR A 397 33.55 10.90 -27.64
C TYR A 397 32.39 10.97 -26.65
N ASN A 398 31.49 11.93 -26.87
CA ASN A 398 30.38 12.26 -25.97
C ASN A 398 29.03 11.63 -26.42
N GLY A 399 29.06 10.60 -27.28
CA GLY A 399 27.87 9.97 -27.87
C GLY A 399 27.37 10.67 -29.13
N LEU A 400 26.94 11.94 -29.04
CA LEU A 400 26.43 12.68 -30.21
C LEU A 400 27.51 13.33 -31.06
N HIS A 401 28.65 13.63 -30.46
CA HIS A 401 29.72 14.37 -31.10
C HIS A 401 31.08 13.92 -30.55
N GLN A 402 32.11 14.06 -31.38
CA GLN A 402 33.49 13.99 -30.94
C GLN A 402 34.03 15.38 -30.69
N VAL A 403 34.93 15.50 -29.73
CA VAL A 403 35.65 16.74 -29.48
C VAL A 403 37.04 16.61 -30.08
N ILE A 404 37.39 17.52 -30.98
CA ILE A 404 38.76 17.67 -31.48
C ILE A 404 39.47 18.81 -30.75
N SER A 405 40.78 18.69 -30.62
CA SER A 405 41.63 19.70 -29.98
C SER A 405 42.99 19.81 -30.66
N GLY A 406 43.62 20.97 -30.54
CA GLY A 406 44.97 21.20 -31.08
C GLY A 406 45.23 22.68 -31.33
N PRO A 407 46.25 23.01 -32.14
CA PRO A 407 46.54 24.39 -32.53
C PRO A 407 45.34 25.05 -33.22
N VAL A 408 45.12 26.34 -32.91
CA VAL A 408 43.99 27.11 -33.43
C VAL A 408 43.85 27.03 -34.97
N PRO A 409 44.92 27.19 -35.78
CA PRO A 409 44.81 27.13 -37.24
C PRO A 409 44.35 25.76 -37.75
N GLU A 410 44.80 24.68 -37.11
CA GLU A 410 44.50 23.31 -37.54
C GLU A 410 43.07 22.92 -37.20
N VAL A 411 42.58 23.30 -36.02
CA VAL A 411 41.18 23.10 -35.64
C VAL A 411 40.28 23.90 -36.57
N GLN A 412 40.62 25.16 -36.85
CA GLN A 412 39.85 26.03 -37.75
C GLN A 412 39.75 25.44 -39.17
N CYS A 413 40.84 24.89 -39.70
CA CYS A 413 40.83 24.25 -41.02
C CYS A 413 39.86 23.05 -41.08
N LEU A 414 39.84 22.19 -40.05
CA LEU A 414 38.86 21.10 -39.99
C LEU A 414 37.42 21.61 -39.84
N LEU A 415 37.20 22.69 -39.08
CA LEU A 415 35.86 23.28 -38.95
C LEU A 415 35.34 23.80 -40.29
N GLU A 416 36.17 24.51 -41.06
CA GLU A 416 35.82 25.00 -42.40
C GLU A 416 35.56 23.87 -43.39
N ARG A 417 36.36 22.79 -43.32
CA ARG A 417 36.11 21.57 -44.09
C ARG A 417 34.75 20.96 -43.75
N PHE A 418 34.47 20.72 -42.47
CA PHE A 418 33.20 20.13 -42.05
C PHE A 418 32.01 21.03 -42.40
N ASP A 419 32.16 22.35 -42.29
CA ASP A 419 31.13 23.31 -42.72
C ASP A 419 30.85 23.19 -44.23
N SER A 420 31.90 23.06 -45.06
CA SER A 420 31.75 22.83 -46.51
C SER A 420 31.10 21.48 -46.85
N GLU A 421 31.23 20.48 -45.96
CA GLU A 421 30.57 19.17 -46.05
C GLU A 421 29.14 19.19 -45.46
N GLY A 422 28.66 20.33 -44.95
CA GLY A 422 27.34 20.48 -44.32
C GLY A 422 27.24 19.84 -42.93
N ILE A 423 28.38 19.55 -42.29
CA ILE A 423 28.46 18.93 -40.97
C ILE A 423 28.45 20.00 -39.89
N ARG A 424 27.52 19.87 -38.94
CA ARG A 424 27.43 20.79 -37.81
C ARG A 424 28.68 20.67 -36.94
N THR A 425 29.27 21.81 -36.61
CA THR A 425 30.36 21.93 -35.64
C THR A 425 30.06 23.02 -34.61
N ARG A 426 30.72 22.97 -33.46
CA ARG A 426 30.61 23.99 -32.41
C ARG A 426 31.94 24.17 -31.70
N ARG A 427 32.54 25.35 -31.80
CA ARG A 427 33.72 25.71 -31.02
C ARG A 427 33.37 25.76 -29.52
N LEU A 428 34.22 25.18 -28.69
CA LEU A 428 34.06 25.21 -27.24
C LEU A 428 34.67 26.50 -26.69
N ASN A 429 34.10 27.01 -25.58
CA ASN A 429 34.55 28.25 -24.96
C ASN A 429 35.79 27.98 -24.08
N THR A 430 36.94 27.79 -24.74
CA THR A 430 38.25 27.62 -24.11
C THR A 430 39.34 28.18 -25.03
N SER A 431 40.37 28.78 -24.43
CA SER A 431 41.59 29.24 -25.12
C SER A 431 42.71 28.20 -25.11
N ARG A 432 42.47 27.03 -24.50
CA ARG A 432 43.42 25.93 -24.35
C ARG A 432 42.89 24.65 -25.01
N ALA A 433 43.81 23.80 -25.44
CA ALA A 433 43.50 22.50 -26.06
C ALA A 433 43.82 21.36 -25.08
N PHE A 434 42.86 21.01 -24.22
CA PHE A 434 43.00 19.90 -23.27
C PHE A 434 42.94 18.54 -23.97
N HIS A 435 43.49 17.50 -23.34
CA HIS A 435 43.53 16.14 -23.90
C HIS A 435 44.20 16.13 -25.28
N SER A 436 45.32 16.84 -25.41
CA SER A 436 46.05 17.06 -26.67
C SER A 436 47.55 17.15 -26.45
N ALA A 437 48.34 17.11 -27.53
CA ALA A 437 49.80 17.28 -27.46
C ALA A 437 50.22 18.62 -26.82
N LEU A 438 49.37 19.65 -26.85
CA LEU A 438 49.68 20.96 -26.28
C LEU A 438 49.78 20.97 -24.76
N VAL A 439 49.33 19.91 -24.07
CA VAL A 439 49.52 19.77 -22.61
C VAL A 439 50.82 19.06 -22.24
N GLU A 440 51.52 18.42 -23.18
CA GLU A 440 52.73 17.64 -22.91
C GLU A 440 53.83 18.41 -22.12
N PRO A 441 54.10 19.70 -22.40
CA PRO A 441 55.14 20.45 -21.68
C PRO A 441 54.95 20.56 -20.17
N VAL A 442 53.72 20.38 -19.67
CA VAL A 442 53.40 20.54 -18.25
C VAL A 442 53.12 19.22 -17.53
N LEU A 443 53.21 18.08 -18.24
CA LEU A 443 52.85 16.77 -17.67
C LEU A 443 53.83 16.28 -16.60
N ASP A 444 55.13 16.57 -16.75
CA ASP A 444 56.14 16.21 -15.74
C ASP A 444 55.90 16.98 -14.44
N ASP A 445 55.68 18.29 -14.54
CA ASP A 445 55.34 19.14 -13.38
C ASP A 445 54.01 18.74 -12.74
N LEU A 446 53.05 18.27 -13.54
CA LEU A 446 51.77 17.76 -13.04
C LEU A 446 51.95 16.48 -12.23
N GLU A 447 52.77 15.54 -12.71
CA GLU A 447 53.09 14.30 -11.99
C GLU A 447 53.86 14.60 -10.70
N VAL A 448 54.81 15.53 -10.73
CA VAL A 448 55.55 16.01 -9.54
C VAL A 448 54.61 16.65 -8.51
N SER A 449 53.57 17.38 -8.95
CA SER A 449 52.61 18.01 -8.03
C SER A 449 51.82 17.03 -7.17
N LEU A 450 51.82 15.74 -7.55
CA LEU A 450 51.17 14.65 -6.84
C LEU A 450 52.14 13.83 -5.96
N GLU A 451 53.41 14.22 -5.88
CA GLU A 451 54.36 13.60 -4.96
C GLU A 451 53.92 13.78 -3.50
N GLY A 452 53.90 12.68 -2.75
CA GLY A 452 53.47 12.68 -1.36
C GLY A 452 51.96 12.56 -1.13
N VAL A 453 51.14 12.57 -2.20
CA VAL A 453 49.71 12.25 -2.11
C VAL A 453 49.53 10.75 -1.85
N ALA A 454 48.78 10.42 -0.80
CA ALA A 454 48.40 9.04 -0.51
C ALA A 454 47.20 8.64 -1.38
N PHE A 455 47.44 7.76 -2.36
CA PHE A 455 46.40 7.22 -3.22
C PHE A 455 45.86 5.92 -2.64
N GLU A 456 44.60 5.95 -2.22
CA GLU A 456 43.88 4.80 -1.68
C GLU A 456 43.09 4.06 -2.77
N SER A 457 42.76 2.80 -2.50
CA SER A 457 41.85 2.05 -3.38
C SER A 457 40.42 2.62 -3.30
N PRO A 458 39.72 2.82 -4.43
CA PRO A 458 38.36 3.35 -4.41
C PRO A 458 37.40 2.52 -3.55
N SER A 459 36.73 3.18 -2.60
CA SER A 459 35.69 2.58 -1.75
C SER A 459 34.33 2.45 -2.46
N VAL A 460 34.17 3.16 -3.58
CA VAL A 460 33.02 3.12 -4.50
C VAL A 460 33.55 2.84 -5.90
N LYS A 461 32.77 2.15 -6.74
CA LYS A 461 33.18 1.90 -8.14
C LYS A 461 33.37 3.22 -8.88
N VAL A 462 34.56 3.45 -9.43
CA VAL A 462 34.89 4.59 -10.28
C VAL A 462 34.92 4.11 -11.73
N ILE A 463 34.32 4.85 -12.66
CA ILE A 463 34.49 4.62 -14.09
C ILE A 463 35.59 5.53 -14.61
N SER A 464 36.64 4.92 -15.15
CA SER A 464 37.82 5.62 -15.65
C SER A 464 37.51 6.40 -16.92
N ASN A 465 37.98 7.65 -16.98
CA ASN A 465 37.93 8.47 -18.18
C ASN A 465 38.88 7.99 -19.29
N LEU A 466 39.88 7.16 -18.97
CA LEU A 466 40.84 6.65 -19.95
C LEU A 466 40.31 5.41 -20.69
N THR A 467 39.69 4.49 -19.96
CA THR A 467 39.22 3.21 -20.51
C THR A 467 37.71 3.19 -20.75
N GLY A 468 36.95 4.01 -20.03
CA GLY A 468 35.49 3.92 -19.97
C GLY A 468 34.99 2.69 -19.20
N GLU A 469 35.89 1.96 -18.54
CA GLU A 469 35.55 0.78 -17.73
C GLU A 469 35.61 1.13 -16.23
N ALA A 470 35.00 0.28 -15.41
CA ALA A 470 35.12 0.40 -13.96
C ALA A 470 36.55 0.04 -13.53
N VAL A 471 37.18 0.90 -12.72
CA VAL A 471 38.54 0.70 -12.20
C VAL A 471 38.61 -0.66 -11.48
N GLY A 472 39.54 -1.50 -11.94
CA GLY A 472 39.68 -2.88 -11.49
C GLY A 472 40.33 -3.01 -10.10
N SER A 473 40.20 -4.18 -9.48
CA SER A 473 40.89 -4.49 -8.23
C SER A 473 42.41 -4.53 -8.45
N GLY A 474 43.14 -3.54 -7.93
CA GLY A 474 44.59 -3.41 -8.08
C GLY A 474 45.04 -2.33 -9.08
N GLU A 475 44.10 -1.68 -9.78
CA GLU A 475 44.39 -0.46 -10.53
C GLU A 475 44.39 0.74 -9.60
N THR A 476 45.41 1.59 -9.73
CA THR A 476 45.59 2.80 -8.91
C THR A 476 45.36 4.04 -9.75
N LEU A 477 44.54 4.96 -9.24
CA LEU A 477 44.38 6.30 -9.79
C LEU A 477 45.50 7.21 -9.28
N ASP A 478 46.75 6.80 -9.55
CA ASP A 478 47.98 7.43 -9.08
C ASP A 478 48.46 8.57 -9.99
N ALA A 479 49.62 9.14 -9.69
CA ALA A 479 50.19 10.25 -10.47
C ALA A 479 50.36 9.94 -11.97
N LYS A 480 50.68 8.68 -12.33
CA LYS A 480 50.81 8.26 -13.73
C LYS A 480 49.46 8.18 -14.42
N TYR A 481 48.43 7.73 -13.70
CA TYR A 481 47.06 7.80 -14.19
C TYR A 481 46.67 9.25 -14.49
N TRP A 482 46.90 10.17 -13.56
CA TRP A 482 46.50 11.58 -13.71
C TRP A 482 47.29 12.33 -14.78
N ARG A 483 48.55 11.95 -15.01
CA ARG A 483 49.35 12.41 -16.15
C ARG A 483 48.69 12.02 -17.47
N ARG A 484 48.34 10.73 -17.62
CA ARG A 484 47.65 10.21 -18.81
C ARG A 484 46.29 10.85 -18.98
N HIS A 485 45.54 11.00 -17.88
CA HIS A 485 44.23 11.67 -17.84
C HIS A 485 44.25 13.12 -18.34
N ALA A 486 45.36 13.85 -18.20
CA ALA A 486 45.47 15.20 -18.76
C ALA A 486 45.64 15.23 -20.29
N ARG A 487 46.13 14.14 -20.87
CA ARG A 487 46.66 14.08 -22.24
C ARG A 487 45.83 13.23 -23.18
N GLU A 488 45.31 12.10 -22.70
CA GLU A 488 44.57 11.11 -23.48
C GLU A 488 43.09 11.48 -23.58
N ALA A 489 42.40 10.90 -24.57
CA ALA A 489 40.99 11.19 -24.83
C ALA A 489 40.07 10.70 -23.71
N VAL A 490 39.01 11.46 -23.41
CA VAL A 490 37.96 11.05 -22.47
C VAL A 490 37.02 10.04 -23.13
N ALA A 491 37.03 8.80 -22.62
CA ALA A 491 36.19 7.66 -23.01
C ALA A 491 34.78 7.74 -22.39
N PHE A 492 34.08 8.88 -22.58
CA PHE A 492 32.78 9.13 -21.95
C PHE A 492 31.69 8.16 -22.43
N ALA A 493 31.54 7.96 -23.74
CA ALA A 493 30.51 7.07 -24.30
C ALA A 493 30.72 5.60 -23.89
N GLU A 494 31.97 5.15 -23.80
CA GLU A 494 32.36 3.87 -23.21
C GLU A 494 31.94 3.82 -21.73
N GLY A 495 32.22 4.87 -20.97
CA GLY A 495 31.79 5.01 -19.58
C GLY A 495 30.27 4.91 -19.40
N ILE A 496 29.49 5.52 -20.29
CA ILE A 496 28.02 5.41 -20.27
C ILE A 496 27.55 3.99 -20.60
N ARG A 497 28.21 3.29 -21.54
CA ARG A 497 27.96 1.86 -21.79
C ARG A 497 28.24 1.01 -20.55
N THR A 498 29.31 1.30 -19.83
CA THR A 498 29.62 0.63 -18.56
C THR A 498 28.57 0.92 -17.49
N LEU A 499 28.08 2.16 -17.37
CA LEU A 499 26.96 2.49 -16.46
C LEU A 499 25.70 1.70 -16.80
N SER A 500 25.38 1.58 -18.08
CA SER A 500 24.24 0.78 -18.54
C SER A 500 24.39 -0.70 -18.15
N GLY A 501 25.60 -1.27 -18.28
CA GLY A 501 25.87 -2.66 -17.86
C GLY A 501 25.90 -2.87 -16.35
N LEU A 502 25.93 -1.80 -15.55
CA LEU A 502 25.90 -1.85 -14.09
C LEU A 502 24.49 -1.72 -13.51
N ASP A 503 23.44 -1.66 -14.33
CA ASP A 503 22.04 -1.53 -13.92
C ASP A 503 21.81 -0.33 -12.99
N VAL A 504 22.27 0.86 -13.40
CA VAL A 504 22.02 2.10 -12.68
C VAL A 504 20.59 2.58 -12.94
N ASP A 505 19.83 2.83 -11.88
CA ASP A 505 18.44 3.28 -11.94
C ASP A 505 18.29 4.81 -11.99
N LEU A 506 19.26 5.53 -11.43
CA LEU A 506 19.20 6.98 -11.27
C LEU A 506 20.60 7.58 -11.32
N VAL A 507 20.74 8.71 -12.01
CA VAL A 507 21.98 9.48 -12.03
C VAL A 507 21.76 10.83 -11.36
N VAL A 508 22.53 11.12 -10.31
CA VAL A 508 22.59 12.45 -9.70
C VAL A 508 23.80 13.17 -10.30
N GLU A 509 23.53 14.28 -10.99
CA GLU A 509 24.58 15.11 -11.57
C GLU A 509 25.09 16.09 -10.51
N ILE A 510 26.37 15.96 -10.17
CA ILE A 510 27.12 16.74 -9.20
C ILE A 510 27.87 17.81 -9.98
N GLY A 511 27.46 19.07 -9.80
CA GLY A 511 28.02 20.18 -10.54
C GLY A 511 27.13 21.42 -10.52
N PRO A 512 27.53 22.49 -11.20
CA PRO A 512 26.85 23.79 -11.19
C PRO A 512 25.58 23.85 -12.06
N GLY A 513 25.23 22.81 -12.80
CA GLY A 513 24.08 22.84 -13.72
C GLY A 513 23.68 21.49 -14.30
N LYS A 514 22.85 21.53 -15.35
CA LYS A 514 22.34 20.35 -16.09
C LYS A 514 23.06 20.20 -17.43
N ILE A 515 24.23 19.58 -17.41
CA ILE A 515 25.14 19.38 -18.55
C ILE A 515 25.23 17.91 -18.94
N LEU A 516 25.46 17.03 -17.97
CA LEU A 516 25.68 15.59 -18.18
C LEU A 516 24.38 14.84 -18.41
N ALA A 517 23.27 15.23 -17.80
CA ALA A 517 22.01 14.50 -17.99
C ALA A 517 21.57 14.38 -19.48
N PRO A 518 21.62 15.44 -20.31
CA PRO A 518 21.40 15.30 -21.75
C PRO A 518 22.46 14.46 -22.47
N MET A 519 23.74 14.57 -22.07
CA MET A 519 24.84 13.80 -22.66
C MET A 519 24.70 12.31 -22.36
N LEU A 520 24.35 11.96 -21.12
CA LEU A 520 24.03 10.61 -20.66
C LEU A 520 22.94 9.99 -21.53
N ALA A 521 21.81 10.68 -21.67
CA ALA A 521 20.68 10.19 -22.46
C ALA A 521 21.05 9.94 -23.93
N SER A 522 21.98 10.73 -24.47
CA SER A 522 22.37 10.64 -25.87
C SER A 522 23.53 9.66 -26.15
N ALA A 523 24.33 9.35 -25.13
CA ALA A 523 25.39 8.34 -25.19
C ALA A 523 24.90 6.96 -24.70
N TRP A 524 23.67 6.87 -24.22
CA TRP A 524 23.08 5.63 -23.75
C TRP A 524 22.91 4.64 -24.90
N PRO A 525 23.32 3.37 -24.74
CA PRO A 525 23.23 2.39 -25.83
C PRO A 525 21.78 2.10 -26.22
N ASP A 526 21.47 2.16 -27.52
CA ASP A 526 20.13 1.90 -28.08
C ASP A 526 19.61 0.47 -27.79
N SER A 527 20.52 -0.48 -27.56
CA SER A 527 20.19 -1.87 -27.22
C SER A 527 19.81 -2.07 -25.74
N ALA A 528 19.99 -1.07 -24.89
CA ALA A 528 19.72 -1.13 -23.46
C ALA A 528 18.31 -0.61 -23.12
N PRO A 529 17.81 -0.88 -21.90
CA PRO A 529 16.62 -0.20 -21.38
C PRO A 529 16.76 1.33 -21.41
N VAL A 530 15.64 2.05 -21.33
CA VAL A 530 15.63 3.53 -21.34
C VAL A 530 16.63 4.09 -20.33
N ALA A 531 17.37 5.11 -20.76
CA ALA A 531 18.36 5.79 -19.92
C ALA A 531 17.74 6.24 -18.58
N PRO A 532 18.45 6.03 -17.46
CA PRO A 532 17.97 6.48 -16.16
C PRO A 532 17.85 8.00 -16.13
N PRO A 533 16.89 8.54 -15.35
CA PRO A 533 16.74 9.99 -15.23
C PRO A 533 18.00 10.62 -14.62
N GLY A 534 18.43 11.74 -15.21
CA GLY A 534 19.50 12.58 -14.68
C GLY A 534 18.94 13.73 -13.84
N ILE A 535 19.26 13.77 -12.55
CA ILE A 535 18.85 14.82 -11.61
C ILE A 535 20.03 15.75 -11.33
N PRO A 536 20.02 17.00 -11.81
CA PRO A 536 21.08 17.96 -11.52
C PRO A 536 20.95 18.49 -10.09
N SER A 537 22.07 18.55 -9.37
CA SER A 537 22.14 19.07 -8.00
C SER A 537 21.90 20.57 -7.93
N LEU A 538 22.30 21.30 -8.97
CA LEU A 538 22.09 22.74 -9.12
C LEU A 538 21.48 23.06 -10.48
N GLN A 539 20.86 24.22 -10.59
CA GLN A 539 20.38 24.76 -11.85
C GLN A 539 21.13 26.06 -12.12
N ALA A 540 21.71 26.16 -13.33
CA ALA A 540 22.31 27.40 -13.78
C ALA A 540 21.21 28.47 -13.94
N PRO A 541 21.50 29.75 -13.63
CA PRO A 541 20.55 30.84 -13.83
C PRO A 541 20.03 30.88 -15.26
N SER A 542 18.71 31.01 -15.43
CA SER A 542 18.10 31.12 -16.75
C SER A 542 18.28 32.53 -17.32
N THR A 543 18.67 32.63 -18.60
CA THR A 543 18.69 33.90 -19.33
C THR A 543 17.28 34.45 -19.59
N THR A 544 16.25 33.61 -19.57
CA THR A 544 14.84 33.99 -19.79
C THR A 544 14.07 34.23 -18.49
N ALA A 545 14.63 33.82 -17.35
CA ALA A 545 14.05 34.01 -16.02
C ALA A 545 15.17 34.25 -14.99
N PRO A 546 15.85 35.41 -15.03
CA PRO A 546 16.97 35.73 -14.15
C PRO A 546 16.57 35.90 -12.67
N GLU A 547 15.27 36.01 -12.38
CA GLU A 547 14.72 36.08 -11.02
C GLU A 547 14.46 34.71 -10.37
N ALA A 548 14.63 33.60 -11.10
CA ALA A 548 14.50 32.27 -10.52
C ALA A 548 15.64 32.05 -9.52
N ASP A 549 15.28 31.83 -8.25
CA ASP A 549 16.22 31.54 -7.17
C ASP A 549 17.11 30.33 -7.56
N PRO A 550 18.42 30.51 -7.85
CA PRO A 550 19.34 29.42 -8.20
C PRO A 550 19.36 28.31 -7.13
N ASP A 551 18.97 28.71 -5.91
CA ASP A 551 18.99 27.93 -4.69
C ASP A 551 17.85 26.90 -4.66
N ALA A 552 16.87 27.07 -5.54
CA ALA A 552 15.80 26.10 -5.73
C ALA A 552 16.30 24.78 -6.31
N GLY A 553 17.45 24.78 -7.00
CA GLY A 553 17.99 23.61 -7.68
C GLY A 553 18.16 22.40 -6.77
N PHE A 554 18.80 22.59 -5.61
CA PHE A 554 19.12 21.47 -4.72
C PHE A 554 17.88 20.89 -4.03
N LEU A 555 17.01 21.70 -3.44
CA LEU A 555 15.79 21.19 -2.80
C LEU A 555 14.84 20.53 -3.82
N GLN A 556 14.77 21.03 -5.04
CA GLN A 556 14.03 20.37 -6.13
C GLN A 556 14.68 19.03 -6.51
N ALA A 557 16.01 18.94 -6.50
CA ALA A 557 16.71 17.68 -6.72
C ALA A 557 16.38 16.67 -5.61
N VAL A 558 16.38 17.10 -4.34
CA VAL A 558 16.00 16.27 -3.19
C VAL A 558 14.57 15.77 -3.32
N ALA A 559 13.63 16.64 -3.74
CA ALA A 559 12.25 16.26 -4.01
C ALA A 559 12.17 15.12 -5.05
N LYS A 560 12.88 15.26 -6.18
CA LYS A 560 12.90 14.25 -7.26
C LYS A 560 13.55 12.94 -6.83
N VAL A 561 14.62 13.01 -6.03
CA VAL A 561 15.28 11.82 -5.46
C VAL A 561 14.33 11.09 -4.51
N TYR A 562 13.61 11.83 -3.66
CA TYR A 562 12.61 11.27 -2.75
C TYR A 562 11.44 10.62 -3.51
N GLU A 563 10.94 11.28 -4.57
CA GLU A 563 9.90 10.75 -5.48
C GLU A 563 10.35 9.51 -6.24
N ALA A 564 11.61 9.44 -6.66
CA ALA A 564 12.17 8.24 -7.28
C ALA A 564 12.19 7.03 -6.31
N GLY A 565 12.04 7.27 -5.00
CA GLY A 565 11.96 6.22 -4.00
C GLY A 565 13.20 6.08 -3.12
N LEU A 566 14.19 6.94 -3.28
CA LEU A 566 15.37 6.91 -2.43
C LEU A 566 15.04 7.33 -0.99
N PRO A 567 15.62 6.65 0.02
CA PRO A 567 15.52 7.09 1.39
C PRO A 567 16.29 8.42 1.54
N VAL A 568 15.62 9.42 2.13
CA VAL A 568 16.20 10.73 2.42
C VAL A 568 16.13 10.94 3.93
N GLN A 569 17.27 11.24 4.55
CA GLN A 569 17.38 11.65 5.95
C GLN A 569 17.18 13.16 6.02
N PHE A 570 15.93 13.58 6.19
CA PHE A 570 15.58 15.00 6.12
C PHE A 570 16.18 15.83 7.26
N GLU A 571 16.68 15.23 8.34
CA GLU A 571 17.41 15.90 9.42
C GLU A 571 18.52 16.81 8.88
N GLY A 572 19.23 16.37 7.83
CA GLY A 572 20.31 17.14 7.21
C GLY A 572 19.84 18.47 6.61
N LEU A 573 18.60 18.57 6.12
CA LEU A 573 18.04 19.82 5.59
C LEU A 573 17.78 20.87 6.67
N PHE A 574 17.62 20.45 7.92
CA PHE A 574 17.28 21.35 9.03
C PHE A 574 18.45 21.46 10.03
N ALA A 575 19.64 21.02 9.63
CA ALA A 575 20.85 21.12 10.46
C ALA A 575 21.14 22.59 10.83
N GLY A 576 21.38 22.84 12.11
CA GLY A 576 21.60 24.19 12.64
C GLY A 576 20.32 25.01 12.82
N GLU A 577 19.16 24.48 12.44
CA GLU A 577 17.88 25.13 12.66
C GLU A 577 17.22 24.72 13.97
N SER A 578 16.25 25.53 14.34
CA SER A 578 15.48 25.43 15.56
C SER A 578 14.00 25.45 15.16
N ARG A 579 13.30 24.31 15.32
CA ARG A 579 11.91 24.12 14.83
C ARG A 579 10.96 23.55 15.88
N ALA A 580 9.68 23.91 15.77
CA ALA A 580 8.59 23.47 16.64
C ALA A 580 7.67 22.47 15.93
N ARG A 581 7.19 21.45 16.67
CA ARG A 581 6.25 20.45 16.12
C ARG A 581 4.85 21.05 16.12
N ILE A 582 4.15 20.92 14.99
CA ILE A 582 2.76 21.37 14.86
C ILE A 582 1.80 20.21 14.56
N SER A 583 0.51 20.40 14.82
CA SER A 583 -0.50 19.39 14.49
C SER A 583 -0.79 19.41 12.99
N LEU A 584 -0.39 18.36 12.29
CA LEU A 584 -0.61 18.17 10.86
C LEU A 584 -1.74 17.16 10.58
N PRO A 585 -2.35 17.16 9.37
CA PRO A 585 -3.39 16.22 8.98
C PRO A 585 -3.03 14.75 9.22
N GLN A 586 -4.02 13.94 9.62
CA GLN A 586 -3.83 12.51 9.87
C GLN A 586 -3.88 11.68 8.57
N TYR A 587 -3.27 10.49 8.62
CA TYR A 587 -3.24 9.54 7.51
C TYR A 587 -4.65 9.16 7.02
N PRO A 588 -4.92 9.19 5.69
CA PRO A 588 -6.20 8.80 5.12
C PRO A 588 -6.27 7.27 4.92
N PHE A 589 -6.69 6.55 5.96
CA PHE A 589 -7.08 5.15 5.79
C PHE A 589 -8.20 5.04 4.75
N GLN A 590 -8.09 4.09 3.82
CA GLN A 590 -9.03 3.91 2.71
C GLN A 590 -10.36 3.26 3.14
N ARG A 591 -10.42 2.76 4.39
CA ARG A 591 -11.64 2.25 5.05
C ARG A 591 -12.37 1.16 4.28
N GLU A 592 -11.62 0.27 3.65
CA GLU A 592 -12.15 -0.96 3.06
C GLU A 592 -12.69 -1.90 4.14
N ARG A 593 -13.81 -2.57 3.84
CA ARG A 593 -14.51 -3.45 4.78
C ARG A 593 -13.89 -4.84 4.78
N HIS A 594 -13.13 -5.16 5.82
CA HIS A 594 -12.56 -6.50 6.03
C HIS A 594 -13.17 -7.16 7.28
N TRP A 595 -14.39 -7.68 7.16
CA TRP A 595 -15.09 -8.39 8.24
C TRP A 595 -15.19 -9.88 7.93
N MET A 596 -14.92 -10.74 8.93
CA MET A 596 -15.28 -12.15 8.87
C MET A 596 -16.69 -12.30 9.45
N GLU A 597 -17.68 -12.46 8.59
CA GLU A 597 -19.07 -12.69 9.00
C GLU A 597 -19.22 -14.15 9.43
N THR A 598 -19.13 -14.39 10.75
CA THR A 598 -19.39 -15.72 11.31
C THR A 598 -20.89 -15.84 11.59
N PRO A 599 -21.59 -16.90 11.13
CA PRO A 599 -22.99 -17.15 11.51
C PRO A 599 -23.11 -17.17 13.04
N ARG A 600 -24.08 -16.43 13.58
CA ARG A 600 -24.08 -15.98 14.98
C ARG A 600 -24.29 -17.08 16.03
N ARG A 601 -24.60 -18.34 15.70
CA ARG A 601 -24.79 -19.40 16.71
C ARG A 601 -24.31 -20.77 16.23
N HIS A 602 -23.40 -21.37 17.00
CA HIS A 602 -23.18 -22.82 17.00
C HIS A 602 -24.28 -23.47 17.85
N ARG A 603 -25.00 -24.44 17.27
CA ARG A 603 -25.93 -25.32 17.97
C ARG A 603 -25.31 -25.81 19.29
N ARG A 604 -25.95 -25.50 20.42
CA ARG A 604 -25.39 -25.76 21.77
C ARG A 604 -25.57 -27.20 22.26
N GLU A 605 -26.29 -28.05 21.55
CA GLU A 605 -26.73 -29.36 22.07
C GLU A 605 -26.12 -30.58 21.35
N LYS A 606 -25.83 -31.63 22.13
CA LYS A 606 -25.35 -32.93 21.67
C LYS A 606 -26.52 -33.74 21.07
N GLY A 607 -26.73 -33.67 19.76
CA GLY A 607 -27.80 -34.39 19.06
C GLY A 607 -27.53 -34.54 17.56
N HIS A 608 -28.39 -35.28 16.86
CA HIS A 608 -28.26 -35.48 15.41
C HIS A 608 -28.49 -34.15 14.65
N PRO A 609 -27.75 -33.82 13.58
CA PRO A 609 -27.85 -32.54 12.86
C PRO A 609 -29.28 -32.15 12.44
N LEU A 610 -30.10 -33.09 11.98
CA LEU A 610 -31.53 -32.86 11.67
C LEU A 610 -32.53 -33.24 12.78
N LEU A 611 -32.38 -34.39 13.44
CA LEU A 611 -33.35 -34.86 14.46
C LEU A 611 -33.20 -34.15 15.81
N GLY A 612 -32.03 -33.59 16.10
CA GLY A 612 -31.72 -32.97 17.38
C GLY A 612 -31.53 -33.98 18.51
N VAL A 613 -32.04 -33.68 19.70
CA VAL A 613 -31.83 -34.45 20.92
C VAL A 613 -32.85 -35.58 21.03
N ARG A 614 -32.37 -36.78 21.36
CA ARG A 614 -33.21 -37.97 21.60
C ARG A 614 -33.68 -38.01 23.05
N HIS A 615 -34.97 -38.16 23.24
CA HIS A 615 -35.64 -38.35 24.53
C HIS A 615 -36.36 -39.69 24.54
N GLU A 616 -36.26 -40.40 25.66
CA GLU A 616 -36.95 -41.67 25.88
C GLU A 616 -37.91 -41.51 27.06
N SER A 617 -39.18 -41.84 26.82
CA SER A 617 -40.21 -41.84 27.85
C SER A 617 -40.17 -43.14 28.64
N ALA A 618 -40.53 -43.08 29.93
CA ALA A 618 -40.67 -44.27 30.78
C ALA A 618 -41.72 -45.28 30.28
N ALA A 619 -42.62 -44.84 29.39
CA ALA A 619 -43.60 -45.69 28.71
C ALA A 619 -43.07 -46.35 27.42
N GLY A 620 -41.77 -46.19 27.08
CA GLY A 620 -41.16 -46.79 25.89
C GLY A 620 -41.33 -45.99 24.58
N GLY A 621 -42.00 -44.82 24.63
CA GLY A 621 -42.06 -43.89 23.51
C GLY A 621 -40.75 -43.13 23.30
N ILE A 622 -40.34 -42.92 22.05
CA ILE A 622 -39.12 -42.20 21.70
C ILE A 622 -39.51 -40.88 21.04
N THR A 623 -38.82 -39.80 21.39
CA THR A 623 -39.07 -38.47 20.83
C THR A 623 -37.76 -37.79 20.47
N TYR A 624 -37.71 -37.18 19.30
CA TYR A 624 -36.59 -36.39 18.83
C TYR A 624 -37.01 -34.92 18.78
N GLU A 625 -36.20 -34.02 19.32
CA GLU A 625 -36.50 -32.59 19.40
C GLU A 625 -35.36 -31.75 18.84
N THR A 626 -35.69 -30.83 17.93
CA THR A 626 -34.76 -29.84 17.37
C THR A 626 -35.41 -28.47 17.28
N GLN A 627 -34.60 -27.43 17.19
CA GLN A 627 -35.06 -26.09 16.80
C GLN A 627 -34.75 -25.85 15.32
N LEU A 628 -35.64 -25.13 14.65
CA LEU A 628 -35.47 -24.61 13.30
C LEU A 628 -35.64 -23.10 13.31
N TYR A 629 -34.75 -22.43 12.58
CA TYR A 629 -34.73 -20.99 12.36
C TYR A 629 -34.64 -20.72 10.86
N ALA A 630 -34.94 -19.50 10.42
CA ALA A 630 -34.79 -19.17 9.00
C ALA A 630 -33.32 -19.34 8.56
N THR A 631 -32.37 -19.01 9.43
CA THR A 631 -30.93 -19.11 9.15
C THR A 631 -30.26 -20.42 9.61
N ASP A 632 -30.96 -21.30 10.33
CA ASP A 632 -30.42 -22.57 10.83
C ASP A 632 -31.44 -23.72 10.68
N PRO A 633 -31.17 -24.71 9.81
CA PRO A 633 -29.94 -24.91 9.03
C PRO A 633 -29.77 -23.88 7.90
N ALA A 634 -28.51 -23.60 7.53
CA ALA A 634 -28.14 -22.54 6.58
C ALA A 634 -28.82 -22.61 5.20
N TRP A 635 -29.34 -23.78 4.82
CA TRP A 635 -30.05 -24.01 3.57
C TRP A 635 -31.57 -23.71 3.65
N LEU A 636 -32.17 -23.61 4.84
CA LEU A 636 -33.64 -23.58 4.97
C LEU A 636 -34.27 -22.32 4.36
N ALA A 637 -33.64 -21.15 4.51
CA ALA A 637 -34.11 -19.89 3.92
C ALA A 637 -34.27 -19.92 2.39
N ASP A 638 -33.61 -20.87 1.71
CA ASP A 638 -33.68 -21.01 0.26
C ASP A 638 -34.90 -21.80 -0.23
N HIS A 639 -35.68 -22.45 0.65
CA HIS A 639 -36.93 -23.11 0.25
C HIS A 639 -38.12 -22.16 0.40
N ARG A 640 -38.34 -21.32 -0.63
CA ARG A 640 -39.44 -20.34 -0.63
C ARG A 640 -40.62 -20.78 -1.50
N VAL A 641 -41.80 -20.75 -0.90
CA VAL A 641 -43.08 -20.96 -1.59
C VAL A 641 -43.95 -19.72 -1.33
N PHE A 642 -44.33 -19.04 -2.41
CA PHE A 642 -45.00 -17.73 -2.40
C PHE A 642 -44.28 -16.71 -1.49
N GLU A 643 -42.95 -16.59 -1.67
CA GLU A 643 -42.03 -15.73 -0.90
C GLU A 643 -41.88 -16.07 0.58
N ARG A 644 -42.54 -17.11 1.09
CA ARG A 644 -42.42 -17.55 2.49
C ARG A 644 -41.47 -18.72 2.62
N ILE A 645 -40.69 -18.75 3.70
CA ILE A 645 -39.84 -19.90 4.05
C ILE A 645 -40.76 -21.03 4.53
N VAL A 646 -40.85 -22.09 3.73
CA VAL A 646 -41.69 -23.26 4.03
C VAL A 646 -40.79 -24.46 4.22
N VAL A 647 -40.97 -25.22 5.31
CA VAL A 647 -40.22 -26.47 5.50
C VAL A 647 -40.68 -27.51 4.46
N PRO A 648 -39.79 -28.04 3.59
CA PRO A 648 -40.19 -28.98 2.55
C PRO A 648 -40.63 -30.32 3.14
N GLY A 649 -41.58 -31.00 2.47
CA GLY A 649 -42.00 -32.35 2.84
C GLY A 649 -40.84 -33.36 2.89
N ALA A 650 -39.79 -33.13 2.10
CA ALA A 650 -38.57 -33.93 2.09
C ALA A 650 -37.84 -33.89 3.44
N VAL A 651 -37.97 -32.81 4.22
CA VAL A 651 -37.42 -32.74 5.58
C VAL A 651 -38.10 -33.76 6.48
N TYR A 652 -39.43 -33.84 6.46
CA TYR A 652 -40.17 -34.83 7.25
C TYR A 652 -39.84 -36.26 6.81
N GLY A 653 -39.78 -36.51 5.50
CA GLY A 653 -39.39 -37.82 4.96
C GLY A 653 -37.98 -38.25 5.39
N ALA A 654 -37.01 -37.33 5.29
CA ALA A 654 -35.65 -37.57 5.74
C ALA A 654 -35.59 -37.81 7.26
N MET A 655 -36.31 -37.02 8.06
CA MET A 655 -36.37 -37.20 9.52
C MET A 655 -36.93 -38.57 9.91
N VAL A 656 -38.05 -39.01 9.33
CA VAL A 656 -38.64 -40.31 9.66
C VAL A 656 -37.72 -41.46 9.22
N ALA A 657 -37.11 -41.38 8.04
CA ALA A 657 -36.14 -42.36 7.59
C ALA A 657 -34.90 -42.42 8.49
N LEU A 658 -34.37 -41.26 8.89
CA LEU A 658 -33.22 -41.15 9.79
C LEU A 658 -33.52 -41.69 11.18
N ALA A 659 -34.72 -41.45 11.71
CA ALA A 659 -35.12 -42.01 12.99
C ALA A 659 -35.02 -43.55 12.96
N SER A 660 -35.40 -44.20 11.86
CA SER A 660 -35.22 -45.65 11.70
C SER A 660 -33.74 -46.07 11.69
N LEU A 661 -32.90 -45.37 10.92
CA LEU A 661 -31.48 -45.71 10.77
C LEU A 661 -30.68 -45.47 12.07
N VAL A 662 -30.96 -44.38 12.78
CA VAL A 662 -30.30 -44.01 14.04
C VAL A 662 -30.68 -44.96 15.17
N GLU A 663 -31.90 -45.52 15.16
CA GLU A 663 -32.30 -46.60 16.09
C GLU A 663 -31.70 -47.97 15.70
N GLY A 664 -30.85 -48.04 14.67
CA GLY A 664 -30.03 -49.21 14.34
C GLY A 664 -30.54 -50.07 13.19
N ALA A 665 -31.54 -49.62 12.42
CA ALA A 665 -31.95 -50.31 11.21
C ALA A 665 -30.89 -50.18 10.11
N SER A 666 -30.66 -51.24 9.33
CA SER A 666 -29.76 -51.22 8.17
C SER A 666 -30.35 -50.50 6.95
N HIS A 667 -31.68 -50.41 6.90
CA HIS A 667 -32.48 -49.82 5.83
C HIS A 667 -33.63 -49.03 6.46
N ALA A 668 -34.23 -48.12 5.69
CA ALA A 668 -35.38 -47.34 6.15
C ALA A 668 -36.58 -47.58 5.23
N THR A 669 -37.73 -47.90 5.82
CA THR A 669 -39.00 -48.01 5.12
C THR A 669 -40.02 -47.11 5.80
N VAL A 670 -40.46 -46.04 5.15
CA VAL A 670 -41.48 -45.11 5.62
C VAL A 670 -42.73 -45.31 4.79
N ARG A 671 -43.82 -45.76 5.40
CA ARG A 671 -45.11 -46.04 4.75
C ARG A 671 -46.15 -44.99 5.11
N ASP A 672 -47.10 -44.80 4.22
CA ASP A 672 -48.31 -44.00 4.42
C ASP A 672 -48.01 -42.58 4.93
N MET A 673 -47.01 -41.90 4.34
CA MET A 673 -46.71 -40.52 4.71
C MET A 673 -47.82 -39.60 4.24
N GLN A 674 -48.39 -38.85 5.17
CA GLN A 674 -49.37 -37.79 4.92
C GLN A 674 -48.86 -36.46 5.43
N LEU A 675 -48.94 -35.42 4.60
CA LEU A 675 -48.56 -34.05 4.95
C LEU A 675 -49.83 -33.23 5.22
N HIS A 676 -50.03 -32.81 6.47
CA HIS A 676 -51.26 -32.16 6.91
C HIS A 676 -51.22 -30.64 6.82
N ASN A 677 -50.17 -30.02 7.38
CA ASN A 677 -50.04 -28.56 7.46
C ASN A 677 -48.63 -28.15 7.04
N ALA A 678 -48.50 -27.11 6.21
CA ALA A 678 -47.20 -26.54 5.88
C ALA A 678 -46.63 -25.78 7.10
N MET A 679 -45.36 -26.03 7.44
CA MET A 679 -44.66 -25.27 8.47
C MET A 679 -44.00 -24.05 7.82
N ILE A 680 -44.40 -22.86 8.26
CA ILE A 680 -43.83 -21.59 7.80
C ILE A 680 -42.90 -21.08 8.89
N VAL A 681 -41.64 -20.79 8.55
CA VAL A 681 -40.66 -20.25 9.48
C VAL A 681 -40.67 -18.73 9.39
N PRO A 682 -40.90 -18.00 10.52
CA PRO A 682 -40.89 -16.55 10.51
C PRO A 682 -39.49 -15.99 10.25
N GLU A 683 -39.41 -14.87 9.53
CA GLU A 683 -38.18 -14.12 9.31
C GLU A 683 -38.01 -13.06 10.41
N ALA A 684 -36.78 -12.82 10.86
CA ALA A 684 -36.50 -11.74 11.79
C ALA A 684 -36.72 -10.38 11.12
N ASP A 685 -37.32 -9.43 11.85
CA ASP A 685 -37.40 -8.04 11.41
C ASP A 685 -36.00 -7.40 11.54
N PRO A 686 -35.39 -6.90 10.46
CA PRO A 686 -34.05 -6.30 10.51
C PRO A 686 -33.95 -5.08 11.44
N ASP A 687 -35.08 -4.45 11.80
CA ASP A 687 -35.15 -3.30 12.71
C ASP A 687 -35.40 -3.70 14.18
N ASP A 688 -35.59 -4.99 14.48
CA ASP A 688 -35.83 -5.50 15.84
C ASP A 688 -34.58 -6.21 16.39
N ASP A 689 -33.99 -5.69 17.47
CA ASP A 689 -32.78 -6.23 18.13
C ASP A 689 -33.04 -7.55 18.90
N MET A 690 -34.22 -8.14 18.74
CA MET A 690 -34.66 -9.38 19.39
C MET A 690 -34.04 -10.64 18.74
N GLU A 691 -34.10 -11.77 19.46
CA GLU A 691 -33.62 -13.06 18.93
C GLU A 691 -34.46 -13.50 17.72
N GLU A 692 -33.80 -14.09 16.71
CA GLU A 692 -34.48 -14.62 15.52
C GLU A 692 -35.60 -15.60 15.93
N PRO A 693 -36.84 -15.39 15.48
CA PRO A 693 -37.96 -16.23 15.87
C PRO A 693 -37.76 -17.65 15.32
N GLY A 694 -37.79 -18.64 16.20
CA GLY A 694 -37.61 -20.05 15.85
C GLY A 694 -38.87 -20.88 16.11
N ALA A 695 -38.81 -22.14 15.71
CA ALA A 695 -39.83 -23.12 16.05
C ALA A 695 -39.19 -24.43 16.54
N THR A 696 -39.75 -24.97 17.60
CA THR A 696 -39.39 -26.31 18.09
C THR A 696 -40.09 -27.34 17.23
N LEU A 697 -39.33 -28.26 16.64
CA LEU A 697 -39.82 -29.38 15.84
C LEU A 697 -39.60 -30.68 16.62
N GLN A 698 -40.64 -31.50 16.70
CA GLN A 698 -40.66 -32.72 17.48
C GLN A 698 -41.16 -33.91 16.65
N LEU A 699 -40.35 -34.96 16.56
CA LEU A 699 -40.72 -36.24 15.94
C LEU A 699 -41.00 -37.27 17.03
N VAL A 700 -42.21 -37.79 17.06
CA VAL A 700 -42.69 -38.74 18.08
C VAL A 700 -42.86 -40.11 17.46
N LEU A 701 -42.09 -41.09 17.94
CA LEU A 701 -42.26 -42.51 17.62
C LEU A 701 -43.18 -43.14 18.66
N GLY A 702 -44.32 -43.66 18.19
CA GLY A 702 -45.25 -44.42 19.02
C GLY A 702 -44.75 -45.82 19.36
N GLU A 703 -45.55 -46.57 20.11
CA GLU A 703 -45.26 -47.98 20.39
C GLU A 703 -45.33 -48.83 19.11
N GLU A 704 -44.55 -49.89 19.06
CA GLU A 704 -44.54 -50.80 17.92
C GLU A 704 -45.81 -51.62 17.85
N GLU A 705 -46.54 -51.49 16.75
CA GLU A 705 -47.69 -52.32 16.40
C GLU A 705 -47.23 -53.39 15.40
N VAL A 706 -48.00 -54.47 15.22
CA VAL A 706 -47.62 -55.65 14.39
C VAL A 706 -47.02 -55.23 13.03
N GLY A 707 -45.69 -55.25 12.91
CA GLY A 707 -44.93 -54.98 11.69
C GLY A 707 -44.67 -53.50 11.33
N ALA A 708 -45.13 -52.53 12.14
CA ALA A 708 -44.92 -51.11 11.86
C ALA A 708 -45.06 -50.21 13.09
N ARG A 709 -44.26 -49.15 13.16
CA ARG A 709 -44.29 -48.15 14.24
C ARG A 709 -44.86 -46.81 13.73
N PRO A 710 -45.94 -46.25 14.33
CA PRO A 710 -46.48 -44.96 13.92
C PRO A 710 -45.54 -43.81 14.32
N VAL A 711 -45.44 -42.80 13.47
CA VAL A 711 -44.60 -41.61 13.65
C VAL A 711 -45.38 -40.36 13.32
N ARG A 712 -45.28 -39.34 14.17
CA ARG A 712 -45.90 -38.03 13.96
C ARG A 712 -44.87 -36.91 14.16
N VAL A 713 -44.92 -35.90 13.30
CA VAL A 713 -44.04 -34.73 13.36
C VAL A 713 -44.86 -33.49 13.69
N PHE A 714 -44.52 -32.84 14.80
CA PHE A 714 -45.17 -31.63 15.29
C PHE A 714 -44.21 -30.45 15.32
N SER A 715 -44.74 -29.23 15.22
CA SER A 715 -43.97 -28.03 15.57
C SER A 715 -44.71 -27.15 16.57
N LYS A 716 -43.96 -26.32 17.29
CA LYS A 716 -44.46 -25.33 18.24
C LYS A 716 -43.56 -24.09 18.22
N GLY A 717 -44.14 -22.92 17.93
CA GLY A 717 -43.48 -21.62 18.13
C GLY A 717 -43.57 -21.16 19.59
N ASP A 718 -42.91 -20.05 19.93
CA ASP A 718 -42.71 -19.61 21.33
C ASP A 718 -44.01 -19.44 22.15
N GLU A 719 -45.12 -19.00 21.52
CA GLU A 719 -46.42 -18.79 22.17
C GLU A 719 -47.57 -19.63 21.58
N GLY A 720 -47.29 -20.65 20.76
CA GLY A 720 -48.29 -21.43 20.01
C GLY A 720 -48.67 -22.79 20.59
N ASP A 721 -49.74 -23.40 20.07
CA ASP A 721 -50.07 -24.82 20.29
C ASP A 721 -49.26 -25.73 19.35
N TRP A 722 -49.15 -27.03 19.67
CA TRP A 722 -48.50 -28.01 18.79
C TRP A 722 -49.32 -28.23 17.52
N ILE A 723 -48.69 -28.08 16.35
CA ILE A 723 -49.29 -28.30 15.03
C ILE A 723 -48.76 -29.59 14.44
N LEU A 724 -49.65 -30.49 14.03
CA LEU A 724 -49.28 -31.72 13.30
C LEU A 724 -48.95 -31.36 11.84
N HIS A 725 -47.74 -31.67 11.41
CA HIS A 725 -47.27 -31.43 10.04
C HIS A 725 -47.26 -32.69 9.19
N ALA A 726 -46.81 -33.81 9.76
CA ALA A 726 -46.70 -35.06 9.03
C ALA A 726 -47.02 -36.27 9.92
N GLU A 727 -47.64 -37.29 9.33
CA GLU A 727 -47.89 -38.59 9.95
C GLU A 727 -47.43 -39.70 8.99
N ALA A 728 -46.78 -40.74 9.52
CA ALA A 728 -46.27 -41.87 8.74
C ALA A 728 -46.11 -43.11 9.61
N ARG A 729 -45.70 -44.23 9.02
CA ARG A 729 -45.35 -45.46 9.72
C ARG A 729 -43.96 -45.95 9.30
N ILE A 730 -43.10 -46.31 10.25
CA ILE A 730 -41.84 -47.00 9.96
C ILE A 730 -42.13 -48.50 9.87
N GLY A 731 -41.87 -49.11 8.71
CA GLY A 731 -42.04 -50.54 8.51
C GLY A 731 -40.84 -51.33 9.05
N THR A 732 -41.09 -52.47 9.70
CA THR A 732 -40.02 -53.36 10.21
C THR A 732 -39.54 -54.38 9.17
N ASP A 733 -40.25 -54.51 8.05
CA ASP A 733 -39.94 -55.46 6.98
C ASP A 733 -39.03 -54.86 5.88
N ALA A 734 -38.13 -55.67 5.35
CA ALA A 734 -37.09 -55.28 4.40
C ALA A 734 -37.45 -55.48 2.90
N SER A 735 -38.72 -55.35 2.51
CA SER A 735 -39.07 -55.58 1.10
C SER A 735 -38.71 -54.37 0.23
N ALA A 736 -37.60 -54.48 -0.51
CA ALA A 736 -37.27 -53.59 -1.63
C ALA A 736 -38.34 -53.69 -2.74
N PRO A 737 -38.51 -52.66 -3.59
CA PRO A 737 -39.39 -52.72 -4.75
C PRO A 737 -39.00 -53.86 -5.72
N GLN A 738 -39.97 -54.38 -6.50
CA GLN A 738 -39.73 -55.35 -7.58
C GLN A 738 -39.13 -54.69 -8.85
N ALA A 739 -38.05 -53.92 -8.69
CA ALA A 739 -37.34 -53.23 -9.75
C ALA A 739 -35.97 -53.87 -10.04
N PRO A 740 -35.39 -53.69 -11.23
CA PRO A 740 -34.05 -54.20 -11.52
C PRO A 740 -33.01 -53.55 -10.59
N GLU A 741 -32.19 -54.38 -9.94
CA GLU A 741 -31.19 -53.96 -8.95
C GLU A 741 -30.10 -53.04 -9.53
N ARG A 742 -29.86 -53.12 -10.85
CA ARG A 742 -28.91 -52.26 -11.56
C ARG A 742 -29.36 -51.96 -12.99
N ILE A 743 -29.21 -50.70 -13.41
CA ILE A 743 -29.55 -50.22 -14.76
C ILE A 743 -28.39 -49.46 -15.41
N ASP A 744 -28.44 -49.31 -16.74
CA ASP A 744 -27.58 -48.41 -17.49
C ASP A 744 -28.22 -47.01 -17.56
N LEU A 745 -27.74 -46.09 -16.73
CA LEU A 745 -28.25 -44.72 -16.65
C LEU A 745 -28.00 -43.93 -17.93
N GLN A 746 -26.93 -44.22 -18.67
CA GLN A 746 -26.62 -43.53 -19.91
C GLN A 746 -27.59 -43.94 -21.01
N ALA A 747 -27.83 -45.25 -21.17
CA ALA A 747 -28.81 -45.77 -22.11
C ALA A 747 -30.23 -45.24 -21.81
N LEU A 748 -30.57 -45.07 -20.53
CA LEU A 748 -31.85 -44.47 -20.13
C LEU A 748 -31.93 -42.97 -20.51
N ALA A 749 -30.86 -42.21 -20.25
CA ALA A 749 -30.78 -40.79 -20.61
C ALA A 749 -30.88 -40.55 -22.12
N GLU A 750 -30.27 -41.43 -22.94
CA GLU A 750 -30.30 -41.35 -24.41
C GLU A 750 -31.71 -41.51 -25.01
N ASN A 751 -32.65 -42.11 -24.26
CA ASN A 751 -34.05 -42.25 -24.67
C ASN A 751 -34.94 -41.06 -24.26
N LEU A 752 -34.38 -40.05 -23.58
CA LEU A 752 -35.08 -38.88 -23.05
C LEU A 752 -34.49 -37.59 -23.64
N SER A 753 -35.29 -36.51 -23.66
CA SER A 753 -34.83 -35.20 -24.16
C SER A 753 -34.16 -34.40 -23.05
N VAL A 754 -33.01 -33.77 -23.32
CA VAL A 754 -32.35 -32.87 -22.37
C VAL A 754 -33.24 -31.67 -22.07
N MET A 755 -33.40 -31.34 -20.79
CA MET A 755 -34.07 -30.15 -20.30
C MET A 755 -33.05 -29.26 -19.58
N GLU A 756 -33.03 -27.96 -19.91
CA GLU A 756 -32.14 -27.00 -19.27
C GLU A 756 -32.59 -26.72 -17.83
N VAL A 757 -31.68 -26.93 -16.88
CA VAL A 757 -31.92 -26.79 -15.44
C VAL A 757 -32.34 -25.36 -15.08
N SER A 758 -31.71 -24.35 -15.69
CA SER A 758 -32.06 -22.94 -15.46
C SER A 758 -33.49 -22.62 -15.88
N ASP A 759 -33.94 -23.22 -16.98
CA ASP A 759 -35.29 -23.03 -17.50
C ASP A 759 -36.32 -23.72 -16.59
N TYR A 760 -36.00 -24.91 -16.07
CA TYR A 760 -36.80 -25.59 -15.06
C TYR A 760 -37.01 -24.70 -13.82
N TYR A 761 -35.94 -24.19 -13.19
CA TYR A 761 -36.07 -23.37 -11.99
C TYR A 761 -36.76 -22.03 -12.25
N ARG A 762 -36.56 -21.42 -13.43
CA ARG A 762 -37.29 -20.22 -13.84
C ARG A 762 -38.80 -20.49 -13.92
N ALA A 763 -39.20 -21.58 -14.57
CA ALA A 763 -40.62 -21.95 -14.69
C ALA A 763 -41.25 -22.25 -13.32
N ARG A 764 -40.50 -22.86 -12.37
CA ARG A 764 -40.99 -23.10 -11.00
C ARG A 764 -41.20 -21.80 -10.22
N ALA A 765 -40.26 -20.84 -10.34
CA ALA A 765 -40.39 -19.53 -9.72
C ALA A 765 -41.62 -18.76 -10.23
N GLU A 766 -41.93 -18.86 -11.53
CA GLU A 766 -43.15 -18.28 -12.13
C GLU A 766 -44.45 -18.86 -11.56
N THR A 767 -44.41 -20.10 -11.04
CA THR A 767 -45.53 -20.75 -10.32
C THR A 767 -45.47 -20.57 -8.81
N GLY A 768 -44.65 -19.64 -8.30
CA GLY A 768 -44.56 -19.32 -6.87
C GLY A 768 -43.66 -20.25 -6.06
N ILE A 769 -42.84 -21.11 -6.68
CA ILE A 769 -41.84 -21.94 -5.98
C ILE A 769 -40.44 -21.39 -6.28
N GLY A 770 -39.98 -20.47 -5.44
CA GLY A 770 -38.74 -19.73 -5.58
C GLY A 770 -37.58 -20.38 -4.82
N LEU A 771 -37.03 -21.46 -5.37
CA LEU A 771 -35.89 -22.15 -4.74
C LEU A 771 -34.59 -21.34 -4.91
N GLY A 772 -33.95 -21.01 -3.79
CA GLY A 772 -32.64 -20.38 -3.70
C GLY A 772 -31.49 -21.37 -3.97
N PRO A 773 -30.23 -20.90 -3.99
CA PRO A 773 -29.08 -21.69 -4.42
C PRO A 773 -28.93 -23.05 -3.74
N SER A 774 -29.25 -23.16 -2.44
CA SER A 774 -29.11 -24.42 -1.69
C SER A 774 -30.07 -25.51 -2.16
N PHE A 775 -31.30 -25.16 -2.55
CA PHE A 775 -32.32 -26.10 -3.02
C PHE A 775 -32.29 -26.35 -4.53
N ARG A 776 -31.36 -25.72 -5.27
CA ARG A 776 -31.16 -25.95 -6.71
C ARG A 776 -30.26 -27.17 -6.95
N THR A 777 -30.72 -28.33 -6.51
CA THR A 777 -29.94 -29.58 -6.45
C THR A 777 -29.90 -30.36 -7.76
N LEU A 778 -30.74 -30.02 -8.74
CA LEU A 778 -30.73 -30.68 -10.05
C LEU A 778 -29.53 -30.19 -10.86
N THR A 779 -28.61 -31.08 -11.22
CA THR A 779 -27.44 -30.72 -12.05
C THR A 779 -27.67 -31.03 -13.53
N LYS A 780 -28.47 -32.07 -13.83
CA LYS A 780 -28.88 -32.45 -15.18
C LYS A 780 -30.28 -33.03 -15.17
N ILE A 781 -31.06 -32.75 -16.21
CA ILE A 781 -32.42 -33.24 -16.37
C ILE A 781 -32.59 -33.77 -17.78
N TRP A 782 -33.11 -34.98 -17.89
CA TRP A 782 -33.62 -35.56 -19.12
C TRP A 782 -35.08 -35.91 -18.89
N ALA A 783 -35.97 -35.54 -19.79
CA ALA A 783 -37.40 -35.77 -19.61
C ALA A 783 -38.12 -36.05 -20.92
N ALA A 784 -39.24 -36.74 -20.78
CA ALA A 784 -40.28 -36.96 -21.77
C ALA A 784 -41.65 -36.81 -21.06
N PRO A 785 -42.77 -36.70 -21.78
CA PRO A 785 -44.08 -36.62 -21.13
C PRO A 785 -44.34 -37.82 -20.21
N GLY A 786 -44.42 -37.56 -18.89
CA GLY A 786 -44.69 -38.59 -17.89
C GLY A 786 -43.48 -39.40 -17.42
N GLU A 787 -42.27 -39.10 -17.89
CA GLU A 787 -41.04 -39.79 -17.45
C GLU A 787 -39.85 -38.81 -17.38
N ALA A 788 -39.03 -38.89 -16.34
CA ALA A 788 -37.81 -38.09 -16.25
C ALA A 788 -36.66 -38.85 -15.58
N LEU A 789 -35.44 -38.51 -15.96
CA LEU A 789 -34.22 -38.87 -15.27
C LEU A 789 -33.54 -37.57 -14.84
N ALA A 790 -33.16 -37.46 -13.58
CA ALA A 790 -32.45 -36.29 -13.09
C ALA A 790 -31.21 -36.69 -12.30
N GLU A 791 -30.10 -35.97 -12.53
CA GLU A 791 -28.92 -36.02 -11.67
C GLU A 791 -29.12 -35.00 -10.54
N VAL A 792 -29.03 -35.46 -9.29
CA VAL A 792 -29.25 -34.66 -8.09
C VAL A 792 -27.98 -34.64 -7.27
N SER A 793 -27.54 -33.46 -6.85
CA SER A 793 -26.35 -33.27 -6.01
C SER A 793 -26.56 -32.16 -4.98
N VAL A 794 -26.03 -32.36 -3.76
CA VAL A 794 -25.88 -31.27 -2.78
C VAL A 794 -24.82 -30.27 -3.28
N PRO A 795 -25.04 -28.95 -3.16
CA PRO A 795 -24.02 -27.94 -3.46
C PRO A 795 -22.74 -28.13 -2.64
N GLU A 796 -21.57 -27.90 -3.25
CA GLU A 796 -20.25 -28.19 -2.64
C GLU A 796 -20.03 -27.48 -1.29
N ASP A 797 -20.57 -26.28 -1.11
CA ASP A 797 -20.39 -25.46 0.10
C ASP A 797 -21.12 -25.98 1.35
N LEU A 798 -22.08 -26.92 1.19
CA LEU A 798 -22.90 -27.44 2.30
C LEU A 798 -22.42 -28.81 2.84
N GLY A 799 -21.71 -29.61 2.04
CA GLY A 799 -21.16 -30.91 2.46
C GLY A 799 -22.20 -31.94 2.95
N ASP A 800 -21.76 -32.99 3.67
CA ASP A 800 -22.63 -34.09 4.18
C ASP A 800 -23.26 -33.74 5.54
N ALA A 801 -22.69 -32.74 6.23
CA ALA A 801 -23.03 -32.33 7.59
C ALA A 801 -23.21 -33.47 8.63
N GLY A 802 -22.81 -34.71 8.31
CA GLY A 802 -23.09 -35.91 9.11
C GLY A 802 -24.58 -36.30 9.17
N LEU A 803 -25.37 -35.93 8.16
CA LEU A 803 -26.82 -36.14 8.14
C LEU A 803 -27.23 -37.55 7.75
N GLY A 804 -26.45 -38.26 6.93
CA GLY A 804 -26.77 -39.60 6.42
C GLY A 804 -27.86 -39.64 5.35
N VAL A 805 -28.97 -38.92 5.53
CA VAL A 805 -30.04 -38.73 4.53
C VAL A 805 -30.29 -37.23 4.41
N HIS A 806 -29.67 -36.59 3.42
CA HIS A 806 -29.73 -35.15 3.26
C HIS A 806 -31.10 -34.71 2.69
N PRO A 807 -31.88 -33.83 3.35
CA PRO A 807 -33.20 -33.40 2.87
C PRO A 807 -33.17 -32.82 1.45
N LEU A 808 -32.14 -32.05 1.11
CA LEU A 808 -31.92 -31.49 -0.23
C LEU A 808 -31.85 -32.56 -1.34
N VAL A 809 -31.24 -33.72 -1.07
CA VAL A 809 -31.18 -34.81 -2.07
C VAL A 809 -32.57 -35.40 -2.29
N LEU A 810 -33.31 -35.64 -1.19
CA LEU A 810 -34.67 -36.16 -1.28
C LEU A 810 -35.63 -35.17 -1.95
N ASP A 811 -35.50 -33.87 -1.63
CA ASP A 811 -36.25 -32.80 -2.28
C ASP A 811 -35.90 -32.70 -3.77
N GLY A 812 -34.62 -32.84 -4.13
CA GLY A 812 -34.21 -32.94 -5.54
C GLY A 812 -34.89 -34.08 -6.30
N CYS A 813 -35.10 -35.24 -5.66
CA CYS A 813 -35.91 -36.30 -6.25
C CYS A 813 -37.39 -35.90 -6.39
N PHE A 814 -37.95 -35.10 -5.49
CA PHE A 814 -39.31 -34.56 -5.64
C PHE A 814 -39.38 -33.53 -6.79
N GLN A 815 -38.34 -32.71 -6.94
CA GLN A 815 -38.19 -31.78 -8.05
C GLN A 815 -38.14 -32.52 -9.40
N ALA A 816 -37.50 -33.69 -9.47
CA ALA A 816 -37.50 -34.55 -10.66
C ALA A 816 -38.93 -34.99 -11.07
N VAL A 817 -39.85 -35.17 -10.11
CA VAL A 817 -41.28 -35.41 -10.42
C VAL A 817 -41.91 -34.20 -11.11
N GLY A 818 -41.55 -32.99 -10.66
CA GLY A 818 -41.90 -31.75 -11.37
C GLY A 818 -41.39 -31.72 -12.81
N ALA A 819 -40.19 -32.26 -13.08
CA ALA A 819 -39.61 -32.29 -14.42
C ALA A 819 -40.35 -33.28 -15.35
N ALA A 820 -40.73 -34.46 -14.86
CA ALA A 820 -41.51 -35.45 -15.62
C ALA A 820 -42.89 -34.91 -16.07
N ARG A 821 -43.45 -33.96 -15.31
CA ARG A 821 -44.71 -33.28 -15.62
C ARG A 821 -44.55 -32.18 -16.69
N GLY A 822 -43.42 -31.49 -16.70
CA GLY A 822 -43.21 -30.24 -17.43
C GLY A 822 -43.26 -30.31 -18.97
N LEU A 823 -43.19 -31.51 -19.57
CA LEU A 823 -43.20 -31.69 -21.04
C LEU A 823 -44.56 -32.08 -21.63
N GLY A 824 -45.58 -32.34 -20.80
CA GLY A 824 -46.89 -32.86 -21.22
C GLY A 824 -47.88 -31.85 -21.81
N GLY A 825 -47.47 -30.63 -22.13
CA GLY A 825 -48.34 -29.65 -22.82
C GLY A 825 -49.40 -28.95 -21.95
N MET A 826 -49.35 -29.05 -20.62
CA MET A 826 -50.15 -28.17 -19.75
C MET A 826 -49.34 -26.93 -19.36
N GLN A 827 -49.42 -25.89 -20.20
CA GLN A 827 -49.21 -24.51 -19.76
C GLN A 827 -50.34 -24.16 -18.79
N GLY A 828 -50.13 -24.37 -17.50
CA GLY A 828 -51.08 -24.03 -16.44
C GLY A 828 -50.35 -23.34 -15.29
N SER A 829 -50.88 -22.21 -14.84
CA SER A 829 -50.43 -21.38 -13.71
C SER A 829 -50.60 -22.04 -12.33
N THR A 830 -50.57 -23.37 -12.26
CA THR A 830 -50.98 -24.12 -11.07
C THR A 830 -49.76 -24.64 -10.32
N THR A 831 -49.62 -24.22 -9.07
CA THR A 831 -48.59 -24.66 -8.14
C THR A 831 -48.96 -26.03 -7.56
N TYR A 832 -48.02 -26.97 -7.55
CA TYR A 832 -48.19 -28.28 -6.92
C TYR A 832 -47.15 -28.45 -5.82
N LEU A 833 -47.61 -28.90 -4.66
CA LEU A 833 -46.81 -29.23 -3.50
C LEU A 833 -46.99 -30.71 -3.17
N PRO A 834 -45.98 -31.36 -2.57
CA PRO A 834 -46.14 -32.73 -2.09
C PRO A 834 -47.29 -32.83 -1.10
N PHE A 835 -48.16 -33.82 -1.26
CA PHE A 835 -49.25 -34.12 -0.32
C PHE A 835 -48.94 -35.36 0.52
N GLY A 836 -48.26 -36.34 -0.04
CA GLY A 836 -47.93 -37.58 0.65
C GLY A 836 -47.29 -38.64 -0.25
N TRP A 837 -46.99 -39.79 0.33
CA TRP A 837 -46.54 -40.96 -0.42
C TRP A 837 -46.85 -42.27 0.30
N GLU A 838 -47.14 -43.31 -0.47
CA GLU A 838 -47.44 -44.64 0.06
C GLU A 838 -46.19 -45.30 0.67
N GLN A 839 -45.03 -45.17 0.03
CA GLN A 839 -43.80 -45.75 0.55
C GLN A 839 -42.54 -45.00 0.10
N LEU A 840 -41.67 -44.65 1.05
CA LEU A 840 -40.27 -44.29 0.83
C LEU A 840 -39.40 -45.43 1.38
N TRP A 841 -38.60 -46.05 0.53
CA TRP A 841 -37.65 -47.09 0.92
C TRP A 841 -36.22 -46.64 0.59
N LEU A 842 -35.29 -46.84 1.52
CA LEU A 842 -33.87 -46.52 1.37
C LEU A 842 -33.04 -47.72 1.84
N ALA A 843 -32.06 -48.13 1.04
CA ALA A 843 -31.15 -49.23 1.36
C ALA A 843 -30.16 -48.91 2.51
N GLY A 844 -30.06 -47.63 2.89
CA GLY A 844 -29.16 -47.11 3.93
C GLY A 844 -29.06 -45.58 3.81
N PRO A 845 -27.97 -44.97 4.32
CA PRO A 845 -27.67 -43.55 4.07
C PRO A 845 -27.66 -43.22 2.57
N LEU A 846 -28.19 -42.04 2.20
CA LEU A 846 -28.21 -41.56 0.83
C LEU A 846 -26.88 -40.86 0.48
N PRO A 847 -26.23 -41.20 -0.64
CA PRO A 847 -25.11 -40.43 -1.15
C PRO A 847 -25.51 -38.97 -1.46
N GLN A 848 -24.54 -38.06 -1.40
CA GLN A 848 -24.74 -36.65 -1.76
C GLN A 848 -25.12 -36.44 -3.23
N LYS A 849 -24.79 -37.41 -4.08
CA LYS A 849 -25.09 -37.41 -5.51
C LYS A 849 -25.81 -38.69 -5.91
N VAL A 850 -26.99 -38.55 -6.49
CA VAL A 850 -27.85 -39.65 -6.93
C VAL A 850 -28.49 -39.36 -8.28
N PHE A 851 -29.04 -40.39 -8.91
CA PHE A 851 -29.88 -40.27 -10.09
C PHE A 851 -31.31 -40.68 -9.74
N CYS A 852 -32.28 -39.79 -9.96
CA CYS A 852 -33.69 -40.08 -9.71
C CYS A 852 -34.39 -40.33 -11.05
N HIS A 853 -34.93 -41.53 -11.24
CA HIS A 853 -35.76 -41.91 -12.39
C HIS A 853 -37.22 -41.89 -11.98
N VAL A 854 -38.03 -41.07 -12.63
CA VAL A 854 -39.43 -40.83 -12.32
C VAL A 854 -40.32 -41.37 -13.42
N ARG A 855 -41.40 -42.04 -13.05
CA ARG A 855 -42.52 -42.41 -13.93
C ARG A 855 -43.84 -41.95 -13.32
N MET A 856 -44.59 -41.17 -14.07
CA MET A 856 -45.93 -40.73 -13.68
C MET A 856 -46.93 -41.87 -13.92
N ASN A 857 -47.86 -42.06 -12.99
CA ASN A 857 -48.96 -42.99 -13.18
C ASN A 857 -49.93 -42.44 -14.23
N ALA A 858 -50.38 -43.28 -15.16
CA ALA A 858 -51.42 -42.89 -16.11
C ALA A 858 -52.69 -42.54 -15.33
N VAL A 859 -53.21 -41.31 -15.53
CA VAL A 859 -54.50 -40.90 -14.97
C VAL A 859 -55.55 -41.87 -15.51
N ALA A 860 -56.10 -42.73 -14.65
CA ALA A 860 -57.23 -43.57 -15.02
C ALA A 860 -58.35 -42.62 -15.46
N ALA A 861 -58.72 -42.67 -16.74
CA ALA A 861 -59.78 -41.87 -17.31
C ALA A 861 -61.11 -42.21 -16.61
N GLN A 862 -61.41 -41.53 -15.51
CA GLN A 862 -62.71 -41.57 -14.87
C GLN A 862 -63.55 -40.42 -15.44
N SER A 863 -64.59 -40.87 -16.17
CA SER A 863 -65.80 -40.18 -16.63
C SER A 863 -65.65 -38.93 -17.51
N GLU A 864 -66.31 -39.03 -18.65
CA GLU A 864 -66.57 -38.02 -19.67
C GLU A 864 -66.97 -36.64 -19.11
N ALA A 865 -66.50 -35.60 -19.83
CA ALA A 865 -66.90 -34.19 -19.81
C ALA A 865 -66.12 -33.22 -18.89
N THR A 866 -64.89 -32.88 -19.27
CA THR A 866 -64.45 -31.50 -19.63
C THR A 866 -62.93 -31.48 -19.89
N LEU A 867 -62.53 -31.24 -21.13
CA LEU A 867 -61.14 -30.94 -21.49
C LEU A 867 -60.89 -29.45 -21.18
N ALA A 868 -60.39 -29.12 -19.98
CA ALA A 868 -59.71 -27.85 -19.68
C ALA A 868 -59.08 -27.71 -18.27
N GLU A 869 -59.32 -28.60 -17.31
CA GLU A 869 -58.78 -28.45 -15.94
C GLU A 869 -57.59 -29.39 -15.68
N ALA A 870 -56.53 -28.85 -15.06
CA ALA A 870 -55.39 -29.64 -14.63
C ALA A 870 -55.81 -30.57 -13.47
N PRO A 871 -55.33 -31.82 -13.41
CA PRO A 871 -55.78 -32.78 -12.41
C PRO A 871 -55.39 -32.32 -11.00
N GLU A 872 -56.34 -32.37 -10.05
CA GLU A 872 -56.14 -31.92 -8.66
C GLU A 872 -55.03 -32.70 -7.94
N VAL A 873 -54.88 -33.99 -8.23
CA VAL A 873 -53.86 -34.88 -7.66
C VAL A 873 -53.16 -35.62 -8.79
N GLN A 874 -51.84 -35.72 -8.73
CA GLN A 874 -51.03 -36.49 -9.67
C GLN A 874 -50.15 -37.44 -8.90
N SER A 875 -50.06 -38.69 -9.33
CA SER A 875 -49.18 -39.67 -8.68
C SER A 875 -48.04 -40.13 -9.57
N GLY A 876 -46.92 -40.46 -8.95
CA GLY A 876 -45.75 -41.00 -9.64
C GLY A 876 -44.92 -41.90 -8.75
N GLU A 877 -44.03 -42.64 -9.40
CA GLU A 877 -43.00 -43.46 -8.78
C GLU A 877 -41.63 -42.86 -9.06
N VAL A 878 -40.78 -42.81 -8.04
CA VAL A 878 -39.38 -42.38 -8.14
C VAL A 878 -38.47 -43.55 -7.74
N LEU A 879 -37.50 -43.87 -8.57
CA LEU A 879 -36.43 -44.82 -8.27
C LEU A 879 -35.12 -44.05 -8.13
N ILE A 880 -34.37 -44.32 -7.06
CA ILE A 880 -33.14 -43.61 -6.71
C ILE A 880 -31.96 -44.55 -6.92
N TYR A 881 -31.05 -44.14 -7.78
CA TYR A 881 -29.85 -44.89 -8.15
C TYR A 881 -28.57 -44.17 -7.70
N ASP A 882 -27.53 -44.94 -7.37
CA ASP A 882 -26.18 -44.40 -7.21
C ASP A 882 -25.55 -44.05 -8.58
N ALA A 883 -24.33 -43.50 -8.57
CA ALA A 883 -23.61 -43.15 -9.79
C ALA A 883 -23.26 -44.34 -10.70
N ASN A 884 -23.35 -45.58 -10.19
CA ASN A 884 -23.08 -46.81 -10.94
C ASN A 884 -24.37 -47.48 -11.47
N GLY A 885 -25.52 -46.83 -11.27
CA GLY A 885 -26.83 -47.31 -11.69
C GLY A 885 -27.44 -48.37 -10.77
N MET A 886 -26.94 -48.52 -9.54
CA MET A 886 -27.46 -49.47 -8.55
C MET A 886 -28.61 -48.87 -7.76
N LEU A 887 -29.71 -49.62 -7.60
CA LEU A 887 -30.91 -49.16 -6.91
C LEU A 887 -30.66 -49.07 -5.41
N ILE A 888 -30.75 -47.85 -4.86
CA ILE A 888 -30.46 -47.55 -3.45
C ILE A 888 -31.65 -46.96 -2.70
N GLY A 889 -32.71 -46.62 -3.41
CA GLY A 889 -33.95 -46.16 -2.80
C GLY A 889 -35.09 -46.03 -3.80
N GLY A 890 -36.28 -45.73 -3.28
CA GLY A 890 -37.45 -45.48 -4.11
C GLY A 890 -38.60 -44.87 -3.33
N LEU A 891 -39.46 -44.15 -4.05
CA LEU A 891 -40.64 -43.46 -3.56
C LEU A 891 -41.84 -43.92 -4.40
N GLY A 892 -42.70 -44.74 -3.82
CA GLY A 892 -43.92 -45.26 -4.43
C GLY A 892 -45.14 -44.46 -4.01
N GLY A 893 -46.08 -44.27 -4.95
CA GLY A 893 -47.35 -43.60 -4.68
C GLY A 893 -47.20 -42.14 -4.23
N TYR A 894 -46.18 -41.43 -4.71
CA TYR A 894 -45.97 -40.02 -4.40
C TYR A 894 -47.08 -39.19 -5.03
N THR A 895 -47.77 -38.35 -4.24
CA THR A 895 -48.92 -37.52 -4.66
C THR A 895 -48.70 -36.04 -4.42
#